data_AF-A0A6P0THF5-F1
#
_entry.id   AF-A0A6P0THF5-F1
#
_cell.length_a   1.000
_cell.length_b   1.000
_cell.length_c   1.000
_cell.angle_alpha   90.00
_cell.angle_beta   90.00
_cell.angle_gamma   90.00
#
_symmetry.space_group_name_H-M   'P 1'
#
loop_
_entity.id
_entity.type
_entity.pdbx_description
1 polymer ?
#
loop_
_entity_poly.entity_id
_entity_poly.type
_entity_poly.pdbx_seq_one_letter_code
_entity_poly.pdbx_strand_id
1 'polypeptide(L)'
;MVYHNQARSFQLNRGLVKTYLLPLILSPVLLIGGSLGPICPSAQARAMRPESLVSPTTAPMLMAQSRVVSITSAADAVAKFTPSQQLYIKGNPLTAEQVDRLLVTLNANPNVFVVLLDNSTNVVDDDRTLSRGIANTAGFESMRHPMTGERQGILFMVYFDSDQGRMIFMRSDELPDRLGVGEQDFADENGNPRKLLSMFLNAVRSEGKDVPGALEVVINHINGTINQRLARRQLIIRVVLGGLIVALLVILALLWRSAKDARLEAEEVLQKASRKLADRTQALLQLMEDAEYHSFKSYTGATATHAKTMLDHITNALALVGGAEVVLAEAETLVAGKGITNWVWSGNYRRAIALLTDADTALPLQKVGNLQALLKNQEEHIKEVWRSHLSTQTDTDAMNHSFQNILEQMAERRTTAMGLLQELIEKDNGIGDYLAQIKLESQGMRERAEALPTVGEAQLATEPWFTVPSLLTAIAPLLLDDKGYIAQGRNMMSTDPINAWNHYGDGAKRIVQEAAVAMDVATEGRSQLLTILEQGDRTLHPFQVRTDWAHGLMQELSQRLDQTVQESAQSSVADNLGHIRQAMQQLGDRIQTIVRQDNERRTVAPKQIRTATNEVGQARQQLCHTLQSLDLFRTGNPEGVLQEPDRNPSTHIATAQAHLDELKRLLDQGDEERSQSHLDTIAAETQTAHQLVAATQAAMAAYPQTLPPLKERILSLYRHCQDTTLPILEELQRAYAPEVLELV
;
A
#
# COMPACT_ATOMS: atom_id res chain seq x y z
N MET A 1 -31.34 -19.56 -36.45
CA MET A 1 -31.40 -18.12 -36.20
C MET A 1 -29.97 -17.62 -36.10
N VAL A 2 -29.59 -16.81 -37.07
CA VAL A 2 -28.23 -16.33 -37.36
C VAL A 2 -28.05 -14.98 -36.66
N TYR A 3 -26.92 -14.75 -35.98
CA TYR A 3 -26.12 -13.56 -36.24
C TYR A 3 -24.64 -13.82 -35.96
N HIS A 4 -23.86 -13.48 -36.96
CA HIS A 4 -22.43 -13.66 -37.13
C HIS A 4 -21.76 -12.28 -37.10
N ASN A 5 -20.41 -12.30 -37.11
CA ASN A 5 -19.44 -11.24 -37.41
C ASN A 5 -18.89 -10.41 -36.23
N GLN A 6 -17.62 -10.63 -35.83
CA GLN A 6 -16.33 -10.25 -36.49
C GLN A 6 -16.08 -8.74 -36.37
N ALA A 7 -14.90 -8.19 -36.07
CA ALA A 7 -13.51 -8.60 -35.87
C ALA A 7 -12.87 -7.47 -34.99
N ARG A 8 -11.62 -7.44 -34.50
CA ARG A 8 -10.32 -7.72 -35.12
C ARG A 8 -9.21 -7.58 -34.07
N SER A 9 -8.15 -8.33 -34.30
CA SER A 9 -6.85 -8.47 -33.62
C SER A 9 -6.03 -7.21 -33.36
N PHE A 10 -5.24 -7.22 -32.28
CA PHE A 10 -3.82 -6.80 -32.29
C PHE A 10 -3.03 -7.55 -31.20
N GLN A 11 -1.96 -8.24 -31.61
CA GLN A 11 -0.94 -8.85 -30.74
C GLN A 11 0.22 -7.87 -30.52
N LEU A 12 0.78 -7.81 -29.31
CA LEU A 12 2.23 -7.75 -29.06
C LEU A 12 2.57 -7.91 -27.55
N ASN A 13 2.87 -9.15 -27.20
CA ASN A 13 4.06 -9.69 -26.52
C ASN A 13 4.74 -8.97 -25.32
N ARG A 14 5.09 -9.83 -24.33
CA ARG A 14 5.96 -9.68 -23.12
C ARG A 14 5.27 -9.03 -21.91
N GLY A 15 5.25 -9.60 -20.70
CA GLY A 15 5.91 -10.77 -20.13
C GLY A 15 6.04 -10.55 -18.62
N LEU A 16 5.48 -11.49 -17.83
CA LEU A 16 5.87 -11.92 -16.48
C LEU A 16 5.62 -11.01 -15.23
N VAL A 17 4.75 -11.58 -14.38
CA VAL A 17 4.90 -11.81 -12.91
C VAL A 17 4.10 -10.93 -11.93
N LYS A 18 3.10 -11.61 -11.32
CA LYS A 18 2.56 -11.54 -9.94
C LYS A 18 2.17 -10.17 -9.38
N THR A 19 0.93 -10.02 -8.91
CA THR A 19 0.50 -10.33 -7.52
C THR A 19 -1.01 -10.06 -7.38
N TYR A 20 -1.69 -10.94 -6.64
CA TYR A 20 -3.10 -10.88 -6.24
C TYR A 20 -3.35 -9.77 -5.21
N LEU A 21 -4.52 -9.10 -5.25
CA LEU A 21 -5.53 -9.13 -4.17
C LEU A 21 -6.73 -8.22 -4.47
N LEU A 22 -7.92 -8.76 -4.15
CA LEU A 22 -9.26 -8.19 -4.26
C LEU A 22 -9.53 -7.06 -3.23
N PRO A 23 -10.65 -6.33 -3.37
CA PRO A 23 -10.95 -5.07 -2.69
C PRO A 23 -11.69 -5.29 -1.37
N LEU A 24 -11.56 -4.33 -0.45
CA LEU A 24 -12.32 -4.29 0.79
C LEU A 24 -13.32 -3.12 0.79
N ILE A 25 -14.55 -3.53 1.07
CA ILE A 25 -15.80 -2.81 1.26
C ILE A 25 -15.68 -1.84 2.45
N LEU A 26 -16.21 -0.63 2.31
CA LEU A 26 -16.49 0.27 3.44
C LEU A 26 -17.73 1.13 3.15
N SER A 27 -18.65 1.12 4.10
CA SER A 27 -19.78 2.06 4.32
C SER A 27 -20.25 1.85 5.77
N PRO A 28 -21.10 2.72 6.35
CA PRO A 28 -20.81 4.11 6.74
C PRO A 28 -21.31 4.42 8.18
N VAL A 29 -20.76 5.41 8.89
CA VAL A 29 -21.35 5.90 10.17
C VAL A 29 -21.21 7.42 10.36
N LEU A 30 -22.40 8.04 10.39
CA LEU A 30 -22.92 9.21 11.12
C LEU A 30 -22.21 10.58 11.18
N LEU A 31 -22.94 11.54 10.60
CA LEU A 31 -23.07 12.95 11.00
C LEU A 31 -23.68 13.11 12.40
N ILE A 32 -23.10 14.00 13.22
CA ILE A 32 -23.85 14.83 14.20
C ILE A 32 -23.34 16.27 14.09
N GLY A 33 -24.30 17.19 13.97
CA GLY A 33 -24.11 18.58 13.57
C GLY A 33 -23.57 19.51 14.65
N GLY A 34 -22.94 20.59 14.17
CA GLY A 34 -22.60 21.76 14.96
C GLY A 34 -23.72 22.78 15.00
N SER A 35 -23.84 23.46 16.13
CA SER A 35 -24.25 24.87 16.20
C SER A 35 -23.82 25.39 17.56
N LEU A 36 -23.16 26.54 17.62
CA LEU A 36 -23.48 27.63 18.54
C LEU A 36 -22.56 28.82 18.22
N GLY A 37 -23.20 29.93 17.89
CA GLY A 37 -22.58 31.24 17.68
C GLY A 37 -22.26 31.97 18.99
N PRO A 38 -21.78 33.22 18.87
CA PRO A 38 -21.02 33.96 19.88
C PRO A 38 -21.93 34.81 20.79
N ILE A 39 -21.39 35.35 21.90
CA ILE A 39 -21.66 36.69 22.48
C ILE A 39 -20.78 36.88 23.73
N CYS A 40 -20.31 38.13 23.92
CA CYS A 40 -19.54 38.70 25.02
C CYS A 40 -20.04 38.36 26.45
N PRO A 41 -19.24 38.68 27.49
CA PRO A 41 -19.54 39.94 28.20
C PRO A 41 -18.34 40.74 28.73
N SER A 42 -18.60 42.05 28.77
CA SER A 42 -18.16 43.12 29.67
C SER A 42 -17.30 42.82 30.91
N ALA A 43 -16.21 43.59 30.99
CA ALA A 43 -15.76 44.45 32.09
C ALA A 43 -16.16 44.11 33.55
N GLN A 44 -15.15 43.99 34.42
CA GLN A 44 -15.13 44.66 35.72
C GLN A 44 -13.69 44.93 36.17
N ALA A 45 -13.38 46.21 36.33
CA ALA A 45 -12.18 46.71 36.95
C ALA A 45 -12.31 46.62 38.48
N ARG A 46 -11.23 46.25 39.18
CA ARG A 46 -11.04 46.64 40.57
C ARG A 46 -9.58 46.95 40.83
N ALA A 47 -9.37 48.21 41.21
CA ALA A 47 -8.10 48.85 41.49
C ALA A 47 -7.45 48.35 42.78
N MET A 48 -6.12 48.31 42.79
CA MET A 48 -5.32 48.61 43.98
C MET A 48 -4.24 49.63 43.62
N ARG A 49 -4.11 50.63 44.50
CA ARG A 49 -3.26 51.81 44.42
C ARG A 49 -1.76 51.45 44.42
N PRO A 50 -0.91 52.24 43.74
CA PRO A 50 0.49 52.36 44.10
C PRO A 50 0.72 53.57 45.03
N GLU A 51 1.59 53.35 46.02
CA GLU A 51 2.16 54.36 46.89
C GLU A 51 2.99 55.38 46.11
N SER A 52 2.89 56.63 46.56
CA SER A 52 3.78 57.73 46.23
C SER A 52 5.22 57.45 46.65
N LEU A 53 6.21 58.04 45.97
CA LEU A 53 7.18 58.96 46.57
C LEU A 53 8.18 59.51 45.52
N VAL A 54 8.19 60.85 45.45
CA VAL A 54 9.33 61.77 45.20
C VAL A 54 9.95 61.88 43.80
N SER A 55 9.69 63.06 43.20
CA SER A 55 10.41 63.65 42.06
C SER A 55 11.83 64.10 42.42
N PRO A 56 12.75 64.14 41.43
CA PRO A 56 13.81 65.14 41.38
C PRO A 56 13.67 66.05 40.14
N THR A 57 13.37 67.30 40.43
CA THR A 57 13.86 68.56 39.85
C THR A 57 14.52 68.54 38.45
N THR A 58 13.81 69.07 37.46
CA THR A 58 14.37 69.51 36.16
C THR A 58 14.83 70.97 36.27
N ALA A 59 16.12 71.24 36.03
CA ALA A 59 16.59 72.60 35.81
C ALA A 59 16.22 73.06 34.38
N PRO A 60 15.81 74.32 34.16
CA PRO A 60 15.46 74.81 32.83
C PRO A 60 16.74 75.03 31.99
N MET A 61 16.82 74.36 30.84
CA MET A 61 17.84 74.64 29.82
C MET A 61 17.50 76.00 29.18
N LEU A 62 18.45 76.95 29.19
CA LEU A 62 18.30 78.22 28.48
C LEU A 62 17.98 77.94 27.00
N MET A 63 16.83 78.42 26.51
CA MET A 63 16.52 78.39 25.08
C MET A 63 17.39 79.42 24.36
N ALA A 64 18.45 78.95 23.69
CA ALA A 64 19.21 79.77 22.76
C ALA A 64 18.30 80.14 21.58
N GLN A 65 18.15 81.44 21.29
CA GLN A 65 17.55 81.90 20.03
C GLN A 65 18.69 82.02 19.02
N SER A 66 18.78 81.09 18.05
CA SER A 66 19.81 81.15 17.01
C SER A 66 19.66 82.47 16.23
N ARG A 67 20.61 83.40 16.39
CA ARG A 67 20.71 84.63 15.59
C ARG A 67 21.86 84.49 14.59
N VAL A 68 21.67 85.00 13.39
CA VAL A 68 22.71 85.09 12.36
C VAL A 68 23.75 86.12 12.82
N VAL A 69 25.03 85.73 12.77
CA VAL A 69 26.14 86.63 13.05
C VAL A 69 26.89 86.91 11.75
N SER A 70 26.84 88.15 11.29
CA SER A 70 27.64 88.58 10.14
C SER A 70 29.12 88.68 10.55
N ILE A 71 29.96 87.99 9.80
CA ILE A 71 31.42 87.93 9.98
C ILE A 71 32.13 88.44 8.74
N THR A 72 33.35 88.96 8.93
CA THR A 72 34.18 89.50 7.84
C THR A 72 35.29 88.54 7.41
N SER A 73 35.67 87.59 8.27
CA SER A 73 36.71 86.56 8.03
C SER A 73 36.50 85.33 8.92
N ALA A 74 37.23 84.25 8.67
CA ALA A 74 37.26 83.08 9.55
C ALA A 74 37.74 83.44 10.98
N ALA A 75 38.78 84.29 11.10
CA ALA A 75 39.26 84.77 12.40
C ALA A 75 38.22 85.61 13.15
N ASP A 76 37.42 86.42 12.42
CA ASP A 76 36.31 87.19 13.00
C ASP A 76 35.20 86.25 13.52
N ALA A 77 34.96 85.11 12.86
CA ALA A 77 34.05 84.09 13.36
C ALA A 77 34.52 83.48 14.69
N VAL A 78 35.81 83.16 14.81
CA VAL A 78 36.40 82.67 16.06
C VAL A 78 36.27 83.72 17.17
N ALA A 79 36.59 84.99 16.88
CA ALA A 79 36.55 86.06 17.87
C ALA A 79 35.12 86.35 18.37
N LYS A 80 34.11 86.19 17.50
CA LYS A 80 32.69 86.39 17.83
C LYS A 80 31.98 85.11 18.28
N PHE A 81 32.70 83.99 18.40
CA PHE A 81 32.08 82.73 18.73
C PHE A 81 31.46 82.76 20.13
N THR A 82 30.18 82.38 20.24
CA THR A 82 29.51 82.20 21.53
C THR A 82 28.62 80.95 21.46
N PRO A 83 28.46 80.19 22.56
CA PRO A 83 27.66 78.96 22.55
C PRO A 83 26.18 79.17 22.24
N SER A 84 25.66 80.39 22.44
CA SER A 84 24.27 80.75 22.18
C SER A 84 24.00 81.16 20.73
N GLN A 85 25.02 81.24 19.89
CA GLN A 85 24.92 81.61 18.48
C GLN A 85 25.45 80.47 17.61
N GLN A 86 24.63 80.03 16.64
CA GLN A 86 24.91 78.81 15.87
C GLN A 86 25.23 79.05 14.40
N LEU A 87 24.98 80.25 13.86
CA LEU A 87 25.14 80.53 12.44
C LEU A 87 25.96 81.80 12.21
N TYR A 88 27.13 81.63 11.59
CA TYR A 88 28.05 82.70 11.25
C TYR A 88 28.19 82.79 9.73
N ILE A 89 27.98 83.97 9.15
CA ILE A 89 27.94 84.14 7.69
C ILE A 89 28.86 85.29 7.24
N LYS A 90 29.79 84.99 6.33
CA LYS A 90 30.58 85.98 5.57
C LYS A 90 29.99 86.10 4.17
N GLY A 91 29.65 87.32 3.75
CA GLY A 91 29.02 87.58 2.46
C GLY A 91 27.54 87.17 2.46
N ASN A 92 27.02 86.84 1.28
CA ASN A 92 25.61 86.45 1.10
C ASN A 92 25.48 85.09 0.39
N PRO A 93 26.04 84.00 0.96
CA PRO A 93 26.07 82.69 0.32
C PRO A 93 24.69 82.02 0.19
N LEU A 94 23.69 82.48 0.95
CA LEU A 94 22.34 81.93 1.00
C LEU A 94 21.29 83.04 0.86
N THR A 95 20.11 82.70 0.33
CA THR A 95 18.95 83.59 0.35
C THR A 95 18.37 83.71 1.77
N ALA A 96 17.57 84.75 2.03
CA ALA A 96 16.95 84.93 3.35
C ALA A 96 16.10 83.71 3.79
N GLU A 97 15.32 83.14 2.86
CA GLU A 97 14.52 81.94 3.12
C GLU A 97 15.40 80.73 3.50
N GLN A 98 16.54 80.57 2.83
CA GLN A 98 17.49 79.50 3.11
C GLN A 98 18.13 79.64 4.49
N VAL A 99 18.44 80.88 4.89
CA VAL A 99 18.95 81.19 6.22
C VAL A 99 17.89 80.88 7.28
N ASP A 100 16.64 81.27 7.07
CA ASP A 100 15.55 80.99 8.01
C ASP A 100 15.33 79.48 8.21
N ARG A 101 15.34 78.70 7.12
CA ARG A 101 15.25 77.24 7.20
C ARG A 101 16.41 76.63 7.99
N LEU A 102 17.64 77.08 7.71
CA LEU A 102 18.81 76.59 8.42
C LEU A 102 18.73 76.92 9.92
N LEU A 103 18.26 78.12 10.28
CA LEU A 103 18.06 78.49 11.68
C LEU A 103 17.01 77.61 12.38
N VAL A 104 15.93 77.22 11.70
CA VAL A 104 14.95 76.27 12.27
C VAL A 104 15.62 74.94 12.60
N THR A 105 16.43 74.40 11.68
CA THR A 105 17.20 73.18 11.92
C THR A 105 18.20 73.34 13.06
N LEU A 106 18.91 74.47 13.15
CA LEU A 106 19.91 74.69 14.20
C LEU A 106 19.28 74.91 15.58
N ASN A 107 18.15 75.61 15.66
CA ASN A 107 17.40 75.76 16.92
C ASN A 107 16.93 74.40 17.47
N ALA A 108 16.56 73.46 16.59
CA ALA A 108 16.21 72.10 16.98
C ALA A 108 17.42 71.27 17.45
N ASN A 109 18.64 71.70 17.12
CA ASN A 109 19.89 70.97 17.33
C ASN A 109 20.94 71.89 17.98
N PRO A 110 20.78 72.23 19.29
CA PRO A 110 21.56 73.27 19.96
C PRO A 110 23.07 73.00 20.03
N ASN A 111 23.51 71.78 19.77
CA ASN A 111 24.92 71.37 19.74
C ASN A 111 25.61 71.55 18.38
N VAL A 112 24.87 71.96 17.34
CA VAL A 112 25.40 72.13 15.98
C VAL A 112 25.64 73.61 15.69
N PHE A 113 26.81 73.91 15.13
CA PHE A 113 27.25 75.23 14.71
C PHE A 113 27.62 75.20 13.23
N VAL A 114 27.36 76.28 12.52
CA VAL A 114 27.60 76.40 11.08
C VAL A 114 28.27 77.73 10.78
N VAL A 115 29.37 77.67 10.04
CA VAL A 115 30.08 78.83 9.51
C VAL A 115 30.02 78.77 7.99
N LEU A 116 29.42 79.79 7.37
CA LEU A 116 29.30 79.92 5.93
C LEU A 116 30.23 81.04 5.45
N LEU A 117 31.15 80.69 4.56
CA LEU A 117 32.15 81.60 4.02
C LEU A 117 31.97 81.74 2.51
N ASP A 118 31.59 82.95 2.08
CA ASP A 118 31.61 83.32 0.67
C ASP A 118 32.93 84.02 0.32
N ASN A 119 33.43 83.78 -0.90
CA ASN A 119 34.68 84.31 -1.43
C ASN A 119 35.87 84.12 -0.46
N SER A 120 36.18 82.88 -0.10
CA SER A 120 37.42 82.58 0.65
C SER A 120 38.61 82.49 -0.31
N THR A 121 39.73 83.14 0.05
CA THR A 121 40.96 83.13 -0.75
C THR A 121 41.96 82.07 -0.29
N ASN A 122 41.69 81.38 0.83
CA ASN A 122 42.54 80.31 1.35
C ASN A 122 41.72 79.39 2.27
N VAL A 123 41.04 78.42 1.67
CA VAL A 123 40.16 77.48 2.41
C VAL A 123 40.91 76.69 3.49
N VAL A 124 42.17 76.30 3.24
CA VAL A 124 42.94 75.47 4.16
C VAL A 124 43.32 76.23 5.43
N ASP A 125 43.69 77.51 5.30
CA ASP A 125 44.01 78.36 6.45
C ASP A 125 42.75 78.77 7.22
N ASP A 126 41.65 79.05 6.51
CA ASP A 126 40.34 79.30 7.12
C ASP A 126 39.83 78.07 7.90
N ASP A 127 39.88 76.86 7.32
CA ASP A 127 39.50 75.62 8.00
C ASP A 127 40.36 75.38 9.23
N ARG A 128 41.69 75.57 9.12
CA ARG A 128 42.60 75.43 10.26
C ARG A 128 42.27 76.44 11.36
N THR A 129 41.97 77.69 10.99
CA THR A 129 41.63 78.78 11.90
C THR A 129 40.33 78.47 12.64
N LEU A 130 39.28 78.07 11.93
CA LEU A 130 37.99 77.75 12.52
C LEU A 130 38.03 76.47 13.35
N SER A 131 38.68 75.42 12.85
CA SER A 131 38.84 74.15 13.55
C SER A 131 39.61 74.31 14.85
N ARG A 132 40.74 75.03 14.84
CA ARG A 132 41.53 75.25 16.06
C ARG A 132 41.00 76.36 16.95
N GLY A 133 40.25 77.29 16.37
CA GLY A 133 39.62 78.40 17.05
C GLY A 133 38.34 77.98 17.73
N ILE A 134 37.26 77.81 16.94
CA ILE A 134 35.92 77.54 17.47
C ILE A 134 35.87 76.20 18.19
N ALA A 135 36.35 75.11 17.57
CA ALA A 135 36.16 73.77 18.14
C ALA A 135 36.96 73.56 19.45
N ASN A 136 38.02 74.34 19.69
CA ASN A 136 38.79 74.29 20.94
C ASN A 136 38.39 75.36 21.96
N THR A 137 37.35 76.16 21.68
CA THR A 137 36.87 77.12 22.68
C THR A 137 36.17 76.37 23.81
N ALA A 138 36.32 76.88 25.04
CA ALA A 138 35.57 76.38 26.19
C ALA A 138 34.04 76.42 25.94
N GLY A 139 33.58 77.32 25.08
CA GLY A 139 32.18 77.40 24.66
C GLY A 139 31.72 76.20 23.84
N PHE A 140 32.44 75.86 22.77
CA PHE A 140 32.14 74.68 21.96
C PHE A 140 32.30 73.40 22.79
N GLU A 141 33.43 73.30 23.49
CA GLU A 141 33.71 72.20 24.39
C GLU A 141 32.77 72.14 25.60
N SER A 142 31.93 73.14 25.88
CA SER A 142 30.93 73.07 26.96
C SER A 142 29.63 72.42 26.52
N MET A 143 29.44 72.18 25.23
CA MET A 143 28.27 71.50 24.72
C MET A 143 28.29 70.05 25.17
N ARG A 144 27.41 69.72 26.11
CA ARG A 144 27.30 68.40 26.74
C ARG A 144 26.00 67.75 26.35
N HIS A 145 26.03 66.47 25.97
CA HIS A 145 24.80 65.73 25.72
C HIS A 145 24.02 65.58 27.02
N PRO A 146 22.73 65.96 27.06
CA PRO A 146 21.98 66.07 28.32
C PRO A 146 21.88 64.74 29.07
N MET A 147 21.97 63.61 28.36
CA MET A 147 21.88 62.28 28.97
C MET A 147 23.22 61.64 29.35
N THR A 148 24.32 61.97 28.66
CA THR A 148 25.62 61.31 28.89
C THR A 148 26.63 62.22 29.58
N GLY A 149 26.42 63.54 29.55
CA GLY A 149 27.39 64.51 30.03
C GLY A 149 28.68 64.54 29.20
N GLU A 150 28.70 63.92 28.02
CA GLU A 150 29.88 63.90 27.14
C GLU A 150 29.86 65.07 26.17
N ARG A 151 31.04 65.48 25.70
CA ARG A 151 31.19 66.58 24.75
C ARG A 151 30.51 66.21 23.42
N GLN A 152 29.68 67.09 22.89
CA GLN A 152 28.85 66.79 21.71
C GLN A 152 28.78 67.92 20.67
N GLY A 153 29.68 68.90 20.74
CA GLY A 153 29.73 69.97 19.75
C GLY A 153 29.95 69.42 18.35
N ILE A 154 29.25 69.98 17.36
CA ILE A 154 29.48 69.71 15.94
C ILE A 154 29.59 71.04 15.21
N LEU A 155 30.67 71.24 14.45
CA LEU A 155 30.90 72.44 13.65
C LEU A 155 30.96 72.07 12.16
N PHE A 156 30.09 72.66 11.36
CA PHE A 156 30.16 72.61 9.91
C PHE A 156 30.75 73.91 9.36
N MET A 157 31.67 73.80 8.41
CA MET A 157 32.29 74.94 7.73
C MET A 157 32.05 74.77 6.24
N VAL A 158 31.30 75.69 5.64
CA VAL A 158 30.87 75.59 4.23
C VAL A 158 31.38 76.79 3.44
N TYR A 159 32.10 76.52 2.36
CA TYR A 159 32.70 77.49 1.46
C TYR A 159 31.94 77.47 0.12
N PHE A 160 31.42 78.61 -0.33
CA PHE A 160 30.53 78.70 -1.50
C PHE A 160 31.24 79.08 -2.79
N ASP A 161 32.06 80.11 -2.71
CA ASP A 161 32.95 80.54 -3.78
C ASP A 161 34.32 80.71 -3.14
N SER A 162 35.30 79.94 -3.60
CA SER A 162 36.64 79.94 -3.00
C SER A 162 37.72 79.58 -4.01
N ASP A 163 38.98 79.76 -3.62
CA ASP A 163 40.14 79.33 -4.41
C ASP A 163 40.13 77.82 -4.74
N GLN A 164 39.36 77.02 -4.01
CA GLN A 164 39.19 75.58 -4.22
C GLN A 164 37.76 75.17 -4.61
N GLY A 165 36.90 76.14 -4.98
CA GLY A 165 35.49 75.91 -5.29
C GLY A 165 34.64 75.64 -4.04
N ARG A 166 33.54 74.91 -4.19
CA ARG A 166 32.63 74.61 -3.07
C ARG A 166 33.18 73.48 -2.21
N MET A 167 33.48 73.78 -0.95
CA MET A 167 34.04 72.83 0.02
C MET A 167 33.21 72.81 1.31
N ILE A 168 33.14 71.65 1.96
CA ILE A 168 32.53 71.50 3.27
C ILE A 168 33.41 70.64 4.17
N PHE A 169 33.59 71.11 5.41
CA PHE A 169 34.32 70.41 6.45
C PHE A 169 33.44 70.26 7.68
N MET A 170 33.73 69.23 8.48
CA MET A 170 33.07 68.96 9.74
C MET A 170 34.12 68.73 10.82
N ARG A 171 33.89 69.30 12.00
CA ARG A 171 34.56 68.95 13.24
C ARG A 171 33.51 68.48 14.24
N SER A 172 33.87 67.50 15.04
CA SER A 172 33.03 67.02 16.13
C SER A 172 33.83 66.81 17.39
N ASP A 173 33.11 66.83 18.50
CA ASP A 173 33.61 66.39 19.80
C ASP A 173 33.51 64.86 19.98
N GLU A 174 33.99 64.41 21.14
CA GLU A 174 34.14 63.01 21.55
C GLU A 174 32.89 62.13 21.31
N LEU A 175 31.68 62.60 21.63
CA LEU A 175 30.48 61.76 21.57
C LEU A 175 30.12 61.36 20.11
N PRO A 176 29.95 62.29 19.16
CA PRO A 176 29.73 61.93 17.76
C PRO A 176 30.82 61.02 17.18
N ASP A 177 32.10 61.31 17.44
CA ASP A 177 33.23 60.52 16.94
C ASP A 177 33.20 59.08 17.48
N ARG A 178 33.04 58.94 18.79
CA ARG A 178 32.93 57.62 19.43
C ARG A 178 31.72 56.83 18.93
N LEU A 179 30.65 57.51 18.53
CA LEU A 179 29.46 56.88 17.99
C LEU A 179 29.50 56.65 16.48
N GLY A 180 30.63 56.91 15.81
CA GLY A 180 30.79 56.68 14.38
C GLY A 180 29.85 57.56 13.54
N VAL A 181 29.66 58.80 14.00
CA VAL A 181 28.93 59.86 13.30
C VAL A 181 29.63 61.22 13.49
N GLY A 182 30.93 61.18 13.73
CA GLY A 182 31.80 62.35 13.85
C GLY A 182 32.67 62.58 12.63
N GLU A 183 33.71 63.38 12.79
CA GLU A 183 34.65 63.83 11.75
C GLU A 183 35.23 62.66 10.95
N GLN A 184 35.63 61.58 11.61
CA GLN A 184 36.25 60.41 10.94
C GLN A 184 35.30 59.67 9.98
N ASP A 185 33.98 59.90 10.09
CA ASP A 185 32.97 59.35 9.20
C ASP A 185 32.41 60.39 8.21
N PHE A 186 32.94 61.61 8.24
CA PHE A 186 32.62 62.67 7.29
C PHE A 186 33.45 62.54 6.02
N ALA A 187 34.78 62.61 6.12
CA ALA A 187 35.71 62.39 5.02
C ALA A 187 36.97 61.67 5.52
N ASP A 188 37.74 61.04 4.61
CA ASP A 188 39.05 60.49 4.98
C ASP A 188 40.16 61.57 5.00
N GLU A 189 41.36 61.20 5.43
CA GLU A 189 42.53 62.10 5.52
C GLU A 189 42.93 62.72 4.17
N ASN A 190 42.51 62.09 3.05
CA ASN A 190 42.76 62.57 1.69
C ASN A 190 41.60 63.42 1.15
N GLY A 191 40.55 63.67 1.95
CA GLY A 191 39.37 64.45 1.59
C GLY A 191 38.32 63.67 0.79
N ASN A 192 38.43 62.35 0.66
CA ASN A 192 37.42 61.56 -0.04
C ASN A 192 36.13 61.44 0.81
N PRO A 193 34.94 61.57 0.20
CA PRO A 193 33.68 61.47 0.92
C PRO A 193 33.51 60.12 1.61
N ARG A 194 33.27 60.15 2.93
CA ARG A 194 32.77 59.01 3.70
C ARG A 194 31.27 59.11 3.85
N LYS A 195 30.68 58.40 4.81
CA LYS A 195 29.23 58.23 4.90
C LYS A 195 28.48 59.57 5.02
N LEU A 196 28.93 60.47 5.89
CA LEU A 196 28.21 61.73 6.13
C LEU A 196 28.42 62.74 4.98
N LEU A 197 29.64 62.87 4.46
CA LEU A 197 29.86 63.74 3.29
C LEU A 197 29.19 63.18 2.03
N SER A 198 29.19 61.87 1.84
CA SER A 198 28.45 61.25 0.73
C SER A 198 26.95 61.50 0.87
N MET A 199 26.40 61.45 2.08
CA MET A 199 24.99 61.77 2.33
C MET A 199 24.68 63.24 1.98
N PHE A 200 25.54 64.17 2.39
CA PHE A 200 25.42 65.57 2.02
C PHE A 200 25.48 65.77 0.49
N LEU A 201 26.51 65.22 -0.15
CA LEU A 201 26.71 65.34 -1.60
C LEU A 201 25.58 64.70 -2.40
N ASN A 202 25.05 63.57 -1.94
CA ASN A 202 23.89 62.92 -2.58
C ASN A 202 22.62 63.75 -2.42
N ALA A 203 22.38 64.35 -1.24
CA ALA A 203 21.24 65.25 -1.04
C ALA A 203 21.31 66.46 -2.00
N VAL A 204 22.50 67.03 -2.20
CA VAL A 204 22.66 68.16 -3.12
C VAL A 204 22.56 67.73 -4.59
N ARG A 205 23.34 66.72 -5.00
CA ARG A 205 23.50 66.36 -6.41
C ARG A 205 22.35 65.51 -6.95
N SER A 206 21.85 64.58 -6.15
CA SER A 206 20.87 63.58 -6.57
C SER A 206 19.45 63.97 -6.18
N GLU A 207 19.26 64.56 -4.99
CA GLU A 207 17.93 64.97 -4.51
C GLU A 207 17.61 66.45 -4.80
N GLY A 208 18.56 67.20 -5.36
CA GLY A 208 18.38 68.62 -5.71
C GLY A 208 18.19 69.54 -4.51
N LYS A 209 18.57 69.11 -3.30
CA LYS A 209 18.47 69.94 -2.10
C LYS A 209 19.52 71.04 -2.12
N ASP A 210 19.16 72.20 -1.61
CA ASP A 210 20.13 73.25 -1.33
C ASP A 210 20.98 72.92 -0.10
N VAL A 211 21.99 73.76 0.17
CA VAL A 211 22.93 73.54 1.28
C VAL A 211 22.21 73.39 2.64
N PRO A 212 21.25 74.25 3.01
CA PRO A 212 20.45 74.05 4.23
C PRO A 212 19.74 72.69 4.28
N GLY A 213 19.03 72.32 3.20
CA GLY A 213 18.30 71.05 3.15
C GLY A 213 19.21 69.82 3.22
N ALA A 214 20.40 69.90 2.61
CA ALA A 214 21.39 68.83 2.70
C ALA A 214 22.04 68.74 4.09
N LEU A 215 22.32 69.87 4.75
CA LEU A 215 22.79 69.91 6.14
C LEU A 215 21.75 69.31 7.09
N GLU A 216 20.47 69.64 6.91
CA GLU A 216 19.38 69.09 7.72
C GLU A 216 19.35 67.56 7.68
N VAL A 217 19.49 66.96 6.48
CA VAL A 217 19.54 65.50 6.33
C VAL A 217 20.67 64.89 7.16
N VAL A 218 21.87 65.48 7.08
CA VAL A 218 23.04 64.99 7.82
C VAL A 218 22.88 65.19 9.32
N ILE A 219 22.43 66.37 9.77
CA ILE A 219 22.22 66.68 11.19
C ILE A 219 21.18 65.73 11.79
N ASN A 220 20.07 65.51 11.11
CA ASN A 220 19.03 64.58 11.57
C ASN A 220 19.54 63.14 11.62
N HIS A 221 20.40 62.72 10.68
CA HIS A 221 21.03 61.40 10.74
C HIS A 221 21.97 61.26 11.93
N ILE A 222 22.81 62.27 12.19
CA ILE A 222 23.74 62.27 13.33
C ILE A 222 22.94 62.19 14.63
N ASN A 223 21.99 63.09 14.85
CA ASN A 223 21.23 63.13 16.09
C ASN A 223 20.29 61.92 16.25
N GLY A 224 19.70 61.43 15.16
CA GLY A 224 18.95 60.17 15.16
C GLY A 224 19.82 58.98 15.56
N THR A 225 21.05 58.89 15.04
CA THR A 225 21.99 57.81 15.39
C THR A 225 22.49 57.93 16.81
N ILE A 226 22.82 59.14 17.28
CA ILE A 226 23.20 59.40 18.67
C ILE A 226 22.08 58.97 19.60
N ASN A 227 20.85 59.45 19.37
CA ASN A 227 19.69 59.09 20.19
C ASN A 227 19.36 57.60 20.14
N GLN A 228 19.43 56.96 18.97
CA GLN A 228 19.14 55.52 18.84
C GLN A 228 20.21 54.65 19.51
N ARG A 229 21.50 54.99 19.38
CA ARG A 229 22.61 54.25 20.00
C ARG A 229 22.69 54.50 21.50
N LEU A 230 22.39 55.71 21.97
CA LEU A 230 22.29 56.02 23.39
C LEU A 230 21.02 55.41 24.02
N ALA A 231 19.88 55.36 23.32
CA ALA A 231 18.69 54.64 23.78
C ALA A 231 18.93 53.12 23.85
N ARG A 232 19.66 52.55 22.89
CA ARG A 232 20.12 51.15 22.96
C ARG A 232 21.09 50.91 24.12
N ARG A 233 21.97 51.86 24.45
CA ARG A 233 22.91 51.73 25.57
C ARG A 233 22.28 52.03 26.94
N GLN A 234 21.29 52.90 27.05
CA GLN A 234 20.55 53.13 28.29
C GLN A 234 19.52 52.03 28.61
N LEU A 235 19.04 51.31 27.58
CA LEU A 235 18.35 50.03 27.78
C LEU A 235 19.30 48.92 28.30
N ILE A 236 20.61 49.06 28.10
CA ILE A 236 21.63 48.10 28.52
C ILE A 236 22.27 48.50 29.87
N ILE A 237 22.41 49.79 30.21
CA ILE A 237 23.07 50.21 31.47
C ILE A 237 22.13 50.20 32.70
N ARG A 238 20.80 50.33 32.55
CA ARG A 238 19.85 49.91 33.62
C ARG A 238 19.73 48.38 33.76
N VAL A 239 20.36 47.63 32.85
CA VAL A 239 20.34 46.16 32.80
C VAL A 239 21.71 45.54 33.11
N VAL A 240 22.78 46.31 33.36
CA VAL A 240 24.14 45.73 33.44
C VAL A 240 24.87 45.87 34.78
N LEU A 241 24.44 46.72 35.73
CA LEU A 241 25.01 46.68 37.10
C LEU A 241 24.04 46.19 38.20
N GLY A 242 22.73 46.30 37.99
CA GLY A 242 21.72 45.49 38.71
C GLY A 242 21.39 44.18 37.96
N GLY A 243 21.68 44.12 36.66
CA GLY A 243 21.30 43.01 35.80
C GLY A 243 22.40 42.04 35.43
N LEU A 244 23.56 42.04 36.08
CA LEU A 244 24.37 40.82 36.16
C LEU A 244 23.77 39.83 37.18
N ILE A 245 23.13 40.33 38.24
CA ILE A 245 22.32 39.49 39.15
C ILE A 245 20.93 39.23 38.55
N VAL A 246 20.28 40.22 37.91
CA VAL A 246 18.96 40.01 37.25
C VAL A 246 19.06 39.23 35.92
N ALA A 247 20.10 39.35 35.10
CA ALA A 247 20.25 38.47 33.92
C ALA A 247 20.64 37.05 34.31
N LEU A 248 21.44 36.85 35.36
CA LEU A 248 21.66 35.52 35.92
C LEU A 248 20.37 34.96 36.51
N LEU A 249 19.52 35.77 37.18
CA LEU A 249 18.19 35.38 37.67
C LEU A 249 17.14 35.21 36.56
N VAL A 250 17.20 35.91 35.43
CA VAL A 250 16.30 35.73 34.28
C VAL A 250 16.71 34.52 33.45
N ILE A 251 18.01 34.26 33.27
CA ILE A 251 18.51 33.01 32.71
C ILE A 251 18.21 31.85 33.69
N LEU A 252 18.41 32.02 35.00
CA LEU A 252 17.95 31.04 36.01
C LEU A 252 16.44 30.87 35.97
N ALA A 253 15.64 31.91 35.77
CA ALA A 253 14.18 31.83 35.74
C ALA A 253 13.65 31.20 34.45
N LEU A 254 14.31 31.42 33.30
CA LEU A 254 14.00 30.75 32.03
C LEU A 254 14.46 29.29 32.04
N LEU A 255 15.64 29.01 32.59
CA LEU A 255 16.13 27.66 32.83
C LEU A 255 15.29 26.94 33.89
N TRP A 256 14.83 27.63 34.94
CA TRP A 256 13.90 27.12 35.95
C TRP A 256 12.51 26.89 35.39
N ARG A 257 12.01 27.76 34.49
CA ARG A 257 10.75 27.55 33.77
C ARG A 257 10.85 26.35 32.83
N SER A 258 11.92 26.26 32.03
CA SER A 258 12.17 25.10 31.16
C SER A 258 12.41 23.81 31.95
N ALA A 259 13.09 23.88 33.10
CA ALA A 259 13.31 22.74 33.98
C ALA A 259 12.01 22.36 34.71
N LYS A 260 11.16 23.33 35.08
CA LYS A 260 9.83 23.08 35.65
C LYS A 260 8.88 22.47 34.64
N ASP A 261 8.86 22.95 33.41
CA ASP A 261 8.03 22.40 32.34
C ASP A 261 8.52 20.98 31.97
N ALA A 262 9.84 20.79 31.81
CA ALA A 262 10.41 19.45 31.58
C ALA A 262 10.23 18.50 32.78
N ARG A 263 10.19 19.04 34.01
CA ARG A 263 9.90 18.27 35.22
C ARG A 263 8.44 17.82 35.26
N LEU A 264 7.49 18.72 34.97
CA LEU A 264 6.08 18.36 34.91
C LEU A 264 5.82 17.31 33.83
N GLU A 265 6.45 17.46 32.66
CA GLU A 265 6.40 16.47 31.59
C GLU A 265 7.04 15.14 32.02
N ALA A 266 8.21 15.17 32.66
CA ALA A 266 8.87 13.96 33.15
C ALA A 266 8.09 13.27 34.29
N GLU A 267 7.47 14.03 35.21
CA GLU A 267 6.58 13.51 36.25
C GLU A 267 5.31 12.88 35.63
N GLU A 268 4.73 13.50 34.60
CA GLU A 268 3.58 12.95 33.87
C GLU A 268 3.95 11.67 33.11
N VAL A 269 5.09 11.67 32.40
CA VAL A 269 5.61 10.50 31.67
C VAL A 269 5.96 9.37 32.64
N LEU A 270 6.60 9.67 33.77
CA LEU A 270 6.91 8.71 34.84
C LEU A 270 5.63 8.12 35.43
N GLN A 271 4.63 8.95 35.72
CA GLN A 271 3.34 8.47 36.23
C GLN A 271 2.60 7.60 35.21
N LYS A 272 2.60 7.99 33.93
CA LYS A 272 2.02 7.18 32.83
C LYS A 272 2.76 5.86 32.66
N ALA A 273 4.09 5.87 32.71
CA ALA A 273 4.94 4.68 32.61
C ALA A 273 4.73 3.73 33.79
N SER A 274 4.67 4.27 35.01
CA SER A 274 4.37 3.51 36.23
C SER A 274 2.98 2.88 36.18
N ARG A 275 1.94 3.62 35.77
CA ARG A 275 0.59 3.07 35.58
C ARG A 275 0.57 1.96 34.52
N LYS A 276 1.20 2.19 33.36
CA LYS A 276 1.30 1.16 32.31
C LYS A 276 1.98 -0.11 32.82
N LEU A 277 3.09 0.01 33.57
CA LEU A 277 3.75 -1.16 34.15
C LEU A 277 2.85 -1.86 35.17
N ALA A 278 2.18 -1.10 36.04
CA ALA A 278 1.25 -1.63 37.03
C ALA A 278 0.09 -2.38 36.36
N ASP A 279 -0.55 -1.81 35.34
CA ASP A 279 -1.63 -2.44 34.57
C ASP A 279 -1.16 -3.75 33.93
N ARG A 280 0.04 -3.76 33.32
CA ARG A 280 0.61 -4.97 32.70
C ARG A 280 0.95 -6.04 33.74
N THR A 281 1.50 -5.62 34.88
CA THR A 281 1.86 -6.52 35.99
C THR A 281 0.61 -7.12 36.63
N GLN A 282 -0.41 -6.31 36.93
CA GLN A 282 -1.69 -6.79 37.47
C GLN A 282 -2.31 -7.82 36.54
N ALA A 283 -2.27 -7.57 35.23
CA ALA A 283 -2.88 -8.46 34.27
C ALA A 283 -2.08 -9.76 34.01
N LEU A 284 -0.78 -9.76 34.30
CA LEU A 284 0.03 -10.98 34.39
C LEU A 284 -0.29 -11.76 35.67
N LEU A 285 -0.50 -11.08 36.80
CA LEU A 285 -0.89 -11.71 38.06
C LEU A 285 -2.28 -12.36 37.97
N GLN A 286 -3.24 -11.71 37.31
CA GLN A 286 -4.54 -12.32 37.00
C GLN A 286 -4.37 -13.59 36.17
N LEU A 287 -3.54 -13.55 35.12
CA LEU A 287 -3.24 -14.74 34.32
C LEU A 287 -2.59 -15.87 35.13
N MET A 288 -1.76 -15.55 36.13
CA MET A 288 -1.20 -16.54 37.06
C MET A 288 -2.23 -17.13 38.01
N GLU A 289 -3.22 -16.34 38.42
CA GLU A 289 -4.33 -16.76 39.29
C GLU A 289 -5.27 -17.69 38.52
N ASP A 290 -5.60 -17.35 37.27
CA ASP A 290 -6.39 -18.18 36.37
C ASP A 290 -5.65 -19.48 35.98
N ALA A 291 -4.32 -19.45 36.00
CA ALA A 291 -3.45 -20.58 35.68
C ALA A 291 -3.21 -21.46 36.92
N GLU A 292 -4.08 -22.45 37.15
CA GLU A 292 -3.92 -23.44 38.23
C GLU A 292 -2.72 -24.39 37.98
N TYR A 293 -1.54 -23.98 38.44
CA TYR A 293 -0.29 -24.75 38.23
C TYR A 293 -0.36 -26.21 38.70
N HIS A 294 -1.12 -26.50 39.77
CA HIS A 294 -1.27 -27.88 40.25
C HIS A 294 -1.96 -28.79 39.24
N SER A 295 -2.95 -28.27 38.53
CA SER A 295 -3.68 -28.95 37.46
C SER A 295 -2.73 -29.26 36.27
N PHE A 296 -1.72 -28.41 36.04
CA PHE A 296 -0.74 -28.62 34.97
C PHE A 296 0.36 -29.65 35.28
N LYS A 297 0.72 -29.82 36.55
CA LYS A 297 1.77 -30.78 36.94
C LYS A 297 1.38 -32.23 36.68
N SER A 298 0.09 -32.53 36.67
CA SER A 298 -0.44 -33.86 36.33
C SER A 298 -0.46 -34.15 34.83
N TYR A 299 -0.30 -33.14 33.98
CA TYR A 299 -0.32 -33.36 32.54
C TYR A 299 0.97 -34.02 32.03
N THR A 300 0.83 -34.69 30.89
CA THR A 300 1.88 -35.40 30.17
C THR A 300 1.87 -34.99 28.68
N GLY A 301 2.90 -35.41 27.93
CA GLY A 301 2.93 -35.31 26.47
C GLY A 301 2.77 -33.88 25.92
N ALA A 302 1.81 -33.71 24.99
CA ALA A 302 1.59 -32.45 24.28
C ALA A 302 1.03 -31.37 25.20
N THR A 303 0.11 -31.75 26.11
CA THR A 303 -0.48 -30.84 27.10
C THR A 303 0.57 -30.35 28.09
N ALA A 304 1.45 -31.22 28.60
CA ALA A 304 2.55 -30.80 29.46
C ALA A 304 3.49 -29.81 28.75
N THR A 305 3.74 -30.01 27.45
CA THR A 305 4.58 -29.12 26.65
C THR A 305 3.91 -27.75 26.45
N HIS A 306 2.60 -27.72 26.18
CA HIS A 306 1.81 -26.49 26.10
C HIS A 306 1.80 -25.73 27.43
N ALA A 307 1.48 -26.44 28.52
CA ALA A 307 1.45 -25.85 29.86
C ALA A 307 2.82 -25.31 30.25
N LYS A 308 3.91 -26.05 30.00
CA LYS A 308 5.27 -25.57 30.23
C LYS A 308 5.58 -24.30 29.42
N THR A 309 5.26 -24.28 28.13
CA THR A 309 5.49 -23.11 27.28
C THR A 309 4.75 -21.87 27.79
N MET A 310 3.50 -22.06 28.23
CA MET A 310 2.71 -21.01 28.88
C MET A 310 3.37 -20.51 30.17
N LEU A 311 3.79 -21.41 31.06
CA LEU A 311 4.50 -21.07 32.30
C LEU A 311 5.82 -20.34 32.03
N ASP A 312 6.56 -20.74 30.99
CA ASP A 312 7.78 -20.09 30.55
C ASP A 312 7.50 -18.66 30.05
N HIS A 313 6.42 -18.44 29.29
CA HIS A 313 6.02 -17.09 28.85
C HIS A 313 5.63 -16.19 30.02
N ILE A 314 4.85 -16.70 30.98
CA ILE A 314 4.47 -15.97 32.21
C ILE A 314 5.71 -15.63 33.03
N THR A 315 6.58 -16.61 33.26
CA THR A 315 7.83 -16.45 34.02
C THR A 315 8.75 -15.41 33.38
N ASN A 316 8.95 -15.51 32.06
CA ASN A 316 9.75 -14.53 31.33
C ASN A 316 9.13 -13.12 31.37
N ALA A 317 7.79 -13.00 31.30
CA ALA A 317 7.11 -11.72 31.43
C ALA A 317 7.23 -11.13 32.85
N LEU A 318 7.23 -11.96 33.89
CA LEU A 318 7.49 -11.51 35.27
C LEU A 318 8.94 -11.08 35.48
N ALA A 319 9.91 -11.76 34.88
CA ALA A 319 11.31 -11.35 34.93
C ALA A 319 11.51 -9.95 34.31
N LEU A 320 10.78 -9.64 33.25
CA LEU A 320 10.74 -8.33 32.61
C LEU A 320 10.16 -7.23 33.53
N VAL A 321 9.27 -7.55 34.48
CA VAL A 321 8.77 -6.59 35.49
C VAL A 321 9.93 -6.05 36.34
N GLY A 322 10.80 -6.94 36.83
CA GLY A 322 11.97 -6.51 37.61
C GLY A 322 12.89 -5.58 36.81
N GLY A 323 13.08 -5.87 35.52
CA GLY A 323 13.79 -4.98 34.60
C GLY A 323 13.13 -3.60 34.47
N ALA A 324 11.81 -3.58 34.23
CA ALA A 324 11.03 -2.35 34.11
C ALA A 324 11.02 -1.52 35.41
N GLU A 325 10.98 -2.16 36.58
CA GLU A 325 11.06 -1.49 37.88
C GLU A 325 12.40 -0.80 38.09
N VAL A 326 13.52 -1.39 37.65
CA VAL A 326 14.84 -0.73 37.71
C VAL A 326 14.89 0.49 36.79
N VAL A 327 14.34 0.37 35.59
CA VAL A 327 14.23 1.51 34.65
C VAL A 327 13.35 2.62 35.24
N LEU A 328 12.22 2.27 35.87
CA LEU A 328 11.37 3.25 36.56
C LEU A 328 12.06 3.88 37.77
N ALA A 329 12.79 3.09 38.58
CA ALA A 329 13.53 3.59 39.72
C ALA A 329 14.64 4.56 39.28
N GLU A 330 15.35 4.26 38.18
CA GLU A 330 16.35 5.15 37.61
C GLU A 330 15.72 6.42 37.01
N ALA A 331 14.56 6.31 36.35
CA ALA A 331 13.79 7.48 35.92
C ALA A 331 13.33 8.33 37.13
N GLU A 332 12.88 7.69 38.21
CA GLU A 332 12.45 8.34 39.43
C GLU A 332 13.63 9.02 40.14
N THR A 333 14.82 8.42 40.20
CA THR A 333 16.02 9.07 40.77
C THR A 333 16.45 10.27 39.92
N LEU A 334 16.36 10.19 38.59
CA LEU A 334 16.63 11.31 37.68
C LEU A 334 15.64 12.46 37.88
N VAL A 335 14.35 12.16 38.10
CA VAL A 335 13.28 13.14 38.38
C VAL A 335 13.37 13.72 39.80
N ALA A 336 13.67 12.89 40.80
CA ALA A 336 13.69 13.23 42.24
C ALA A 336 15.04 13.77 42.74
N GLY A 337 16.11 13.66 41.95
CA GLY A 337 17.49 13.94 42.36
C GLY A 337 17.64 15.26 43.15
N LYS A 338 18.26 15.15 44.34
CA LYS A 338 18.52 16.27 45.25
C LYS A 338 19.83 16.96 44.88
N GLY A 339 19.74 18.04 44.11
CA GLY A 339 20.89 18.87 43.78
C GLY A 339 20.49 20.16 43.05
N ILE A 340 21.29 21.22 43.20
CA ILE A 340 21.09 22.53 42.55
C ILE A 340 21.06 22.39 41.02
N THR A 341 21.67 21.33 40.47
CA THR A 341 21.66 20.98 39.04
C THR A 341 20.28 20.58 38.51
N ASN A 342 19.47 19.85 39.28
CA ASN A 342 18.09 19.49 38.89
C ASN A 342 17.12 20.67 38.97
N TRP A 343 17.46 21.69 39.75
CA TRP A 343 16.63 22.89 39.88
C TRP A 343 16.78 23.84 38.69
N VAL A 344 17.90 23.77 37.96
CA VAL A 344 18.24 24.72 36.89
C VAL A 344 18.43 24.06 35.52
N TRP A 345 18.76 22.77 35.42
CA TRP A 345 19.06 22.13 34.11
C TRP A 345 18.06 21.04 33.76
N SER A 346 17.46 21.10 32.57
CA SER A 346 16.48 20.11 32.08
C SER A 346 17.08 18.75 31.66
N GLY A 347 18.39 18.57 31.80
CA GLY A 347 19.11 17.41 31.27
C GLY A 347 18.67 16.08 31.87
N ASN A 348 18.49 16.03 33.19
CA ASN A 348 18.05 14.81 33.89
C ASN A 348 16.57 14.50 33.60
N TYR A 349 15.71 15.52 33.51
CA TYR A 349 14.31 15.34 33.10
C TYR A 349 14.19 14.81 31.66
N ARG A 350 14.97 15.35 30.72
CA ARG A 350 15.00 14.84 29.33
C ARG A 350 15.57 13.43 29.22
N ARG A 351 16.56 13.09 30.05
CA ARG A 351 17.07 11.71 30.14
C ARG A 351 16.03 10.75 30.72
N ALA A 352 15.31 11.15 31.77
CA ALA A 352 14.22 10.35 32.33
C ALA A 352 13.10 10.14 31.30
N ILE A 353 12.73 11.18 30.55
CA ILE A 353 11.77 11.07 29.44
C ILE A 353 12.31 10.09 28.38
N ALA A 354 13.53 10.30 27.87
CA ALA A 354 14.12 9.42 26.86
C ALA A 354 14.21 7.96 27.33
N LEU A 355 14.62 7.72 28.57
CA LEU A 355 14.72 6.39 29.15
C LEU A 355 13.36 5.66 29.25
N LEU A 356 12.25 6.41 29.34
CA LEU A 356 10.89 5.86 29.39
C LEU A 356 10.17 5.86 28.04
N THR A 357 10.56 6.68 27.07
CA THR A 357 9.82 6.84 25.80
C THR A 357 10.61 6.49 24.56
N ASP A 358 11.94 6.52 24.61
CA ASP A 358 12.81 6.22 23.48
C ASP A 358 13.01 4.71 23.34
N ALA A 359 12.80 4.20 22.12
CA ALA A 359 12.97 2.79 21.80
C ALA A 359 14.45 2.38 21.77
N ASP A 360 15.37 3.33 21.56
CA ASP A 360 16.81 3.07 21.38
C ASP A 360 17.61 3.20 22.68
N THR A 361 17.01 3.76 23.75
CA THR A 361 17.67 3.92 25.04
C THR A 361 17.54 2.63 25.87
N ALA A 362 18.51 1.73 25.71
CA ALA A 362 18.61 0.50 26.49
C ALA A 362 19.51 0.67 27.72
N LEU A 363 19.07 0.12 28.87
CA LEU A 363 19.93 -0.04 30.05
C LEU A 363 20.40 -1.48 30.15
N PRO A 364 21.66 -1.73 30.58
CA PRO A 364 22.10 -3.06 30.94
C PRO A 364 21.38 -3.46 32.24
N LEU A 365 20.38 -4.32 32.12
CA LEU A 365 19.63 -4.82 33.27
C LEU A 365 20.37 -6.01 33.88
N GLN A 366 20.84 -5.86 35.11
CA GLN A 366 21.19 -7.02 35.94
C GLN A 366 19.91 -7.61 36.53
N LYS A 367 19.82 -8.95 36.56
CA LYS A 367 18.67 -9.67 37.12
C LYS A 367 18.32 -9.12 38.50
N VAL A 368 17.08 -8.65 38.63
CA VAL A 368 16.57 -8.10 39.88
C VAL A 368 15.94 -9.24 40.69
N GLY A 369 16.44 -9.45 41.90
CA GLY A 369 15.90 -10.39 42.88
C GLY A 369 14.51 -10.03 43.44
N ASN A 370 13.77 -9.09 42.85
CA ASN A 370 12.51 -8.56 43.37
C ASN A 370 11.25 -9.37 43.01
N LEU A 371 11.39 -10.45 42.23
CA LEU A 371 10.28 -11.37 41.96
C LEU A 371 9.66 -11.93 43.27
N GLN A 372 10.48 -12.11 44.31
CA GLN A 372 10.02 -12.50 45.65
C GLN A 372 9.19 -11.41 46.36
N ALA A 373 9.46 -10.13 46.08
CA ALA A 373 8.72 -9.00 46.65
C ALA A 373 7.34 -8.83 46.00
N LEU A 374 7.25 -8.99 44.67
CA LEU A 374 5.98 -8.96 43.92
C LEU A 374 5.04 -10.09 44.36
N LEU A 375 5.58 -11.27 44.64
CA LEU A 375 4.81 -12.41 45.15
C LEU A 375 4.38 -12.22 46.61
N LYS A 376 4.93 -11.27 47.38
CA LYS A 376 4.68 -11.12 48.83
C LYS A 376 3.22 -10.81 49.19
N ASN A 377 2.46 -10.20 48.27
CA ASN A 377 1.06 -9.79 48.49
C ASN A 377 0.02 -10.77 47.92
N GLN A 378 0.46 -11.87 47.28
CA GLN A 378 -0.43 -12.90 46.73
C GLN A 378 -0.81 -13.95 47.79
N GLU A 379 -1.79 -14.82 47.53
CA GLU A 379 -2.14 -15.90 48.46
C GLU A 379 -0.98 -16.90 48.67
N GLU A 380 -0.85 -17.45 49.88
CA GLU A 380 0.24 -18.38 50.30
C GLU A 380 0.42 -19.58 49.36
N HIS A 381 -0.69 -20.10 48.82
CA HIS A 381 -0.67 -21.26 47.94
C HIS A 381 -0.13 -20.93 46.53
N ILE A 382 -0.53 -19.78 45.95
CA ILE A 382 0.01 -19.27 44.68
C ILE A 382 1.52 -18.99 44.81
N LYS A 383 1.92 -18.40 45.94
CA LYS A 383 3.30 -18.09 46.27
C LYS A 383 4.21 -19.32 46.24
N GLU A 384 3.85 -20.39 46.93
CA GLU A 384 4.73 -21.55 47.08
C GLU A 384 4.93 -22.32 45.78
N VAL A 385 3.85 -22.41 45.01
CA VAL A 385 3.79 -23.16 43.76
C VAL A 385 4.61 -22.50 42.67
N TRP A 386 4.44 -21.20 42.47
CA TRP A 386 5.20 -20.44 41.49
C TRP A 386 6.65 -20.20 41.92
N ARG A 387 6.94 -20.05 43.23
CA ARG A 387 8.33 -19.98 43.74
C ARG A 387 9.13 -21.22 43.37
N SER A 388 8.54 -22.41 43.47
CA SER A 388 9.20 -23.67 43.10
C SER A 388 9.60 -23.66 41.62
N HIS A 389 8.70 -23.29 40.72
CA HIS A 389 8.98 -23.22 39.28
C HIS A 389 10.02 -22.15 38.93
N LEU A 390 9.86 -20.94 39.49
CA LEU A 390 10.78 -19.82 39.29
C LEU A 390 12.21 -20.14 39.74
N SER A 391 12.37 -20.93 40.80
CA SER A 391 13.68 -21.35 41.28
C SER A 391 14.42 -22.30 40.34
N THR A 392 13.71 -22.96 39.41
CA THR A 392 14.28 -23.93 38.46
C THR A 392 14.74 -23.30 37.14
N GLN A 393 14.39 -22.04 36.87
CA GLN A 393 14.84 -21.34 35.67
C GLN A 393 16.22 -20.68 35.89
N THR A 394 17.26 -21.28 35.33
CA THR A 394 18.64 -20.76 35.32
C THR A 394 18.81 -19.66 34.27
N ASP A 395 19.42 -18.55 34.70
CA ASP A 395 20.06 -17.48 33.93
C ASP A 395 19.67 -17.25 32.46
N THR A 396 18.80 -16.24 32.29
CA THR A 396 18.70 -15.43 31.08
C THR A 396 19.79 -14.36 31.04
N ASP A 397 20.40 -14.22 29.87
CA ASP A 397 21.48 -13.28 29.54
C ASP A 397 21.12 -11.82 29.90
N ALA A 398 22.15 -10.99 30.10
CA ALA A 398 22.01 -9.55 30.31
C ALA A 398 21.15 -8.93 29.19
N MET A 399 19.95 -8.47 29.55
CA MET A 399 19.00 -7.91 28.60
C MET A 399 19.29 -6.41 28.42
N ASN A 400 19.69 -6.02 27.20
CA ASN A 400 19.73 -4.63 26.75
C ASN A 400 18.40 -4.32 26.05
N HIS A 401 17.35 -4.01 26.82
CA HIS A 401 16.05 -3.60 26.28
C HIS A 401 15.69 -2.19 26.75
N SER A 402 15.06 -1.41 25.86
CA SER A 402 14.43 -0.14 26.24
C SER A 402 13.13 -0.39 26.99
N PHE A 403 12.65 0.61 27.75
CA PHE A 403 11.41 0.47 28.53
C PHE A 403 10.20 0.09 27.66
N GLN A 404 10.09 0.67 26.46
CA GLN A 404 9.00 0.36 25.53
C GLN A 404 9.07 -1.08 25.04
N ASN A 405 10.26 -1.57 24.69
CA ASN A 405 10.47 -2.96 24.29
C ASN A 405 10.13 -3.94 25.43
N ILE A 406 10.48 -3.60 26.68
CA ILE A 406 10.10 -4.41 27.85
C ILE A 406 8.57 -4.49 27.98
N LEU A 407 7.86 -3.36 27.90
CA LEU A 407 6.39 -3.34 27.96
C LEU A 407 5.72 -4.10 26.81
N GLU A 408 6.30 -4.03 25.61
CA GLU A 408 5.82 -4.73 24.42
C GLU A 408 6.03 -6.25 24.57
N GLN A 409 7.22 -6.70 24.94
CA GLN A 409 7.50 -8.11 25.21
C GLN A 409 6.64 -8.66 26.34
N MET A 410 6.38 -7.89 27.39
CA MET A 410 5.43 -8.29 28.44
C MET A 410 4.03 -8.50 27.87
N ALA A 411 3.56 -7.60 26.99
CA ALA A 411 2.25 -7.71 26.36
C ALA A 411 2.16 -8.91 25.40
N GLU A 412 3.17 -9.11 24.54
CA GLU A 412 3.24 -10.23 23.59
C GLU A 412 3.27 -11.58 24.31
N ARG A 413 4.14 -11.72 25.33
CA ARG A 413 4.25 -12.95 26.13
C ARG A 413 2.96 -13.23 26.89
N ARG A 414 2.30 -12.19 27.44
CA ARG A 414 0.99 -12.33 28.06
C ARG A 414 -0.06 -12.83 27.07
N THR A 415 -0.16 -12.20 25.89
CA THR A 415 -1.14 -12.61 24.86
C THR A 415 -0.92 -14.05 24.44
N THR A 416 0.34 -14.46 24.24
CA THR A 416 0.70 -15.84 23.89
C THR A 416 0.31 -16.82 25.01
N ALA A 417 0.67 -16.51 26.26
CA ALA A 417 0.32 -17.34 27.41
C ALA A 417 -1.20 -17.44 27.63
N MET A 418 -1.94 -16.34 27.45
CA MET A 418 -3.41 -16.34 27.52
C MET A 418 -4.02 -17.23 26.43
N GLY A 419 -3.50 -17.17 25.19
CA GLY A 419 -3.96 -18.04 24.10
C GLY A 419 -3.73 -19.51 24.43
N LEU A 420 -2.56 -19.86 24.97
CA LEU A 420 -2.24 -21.22 25.41
C LEU A 420 -3.14 -21.67 26.57
N LEU A 421 -3.41 -20.79 27.55
CA LEU A 421 -4.31 -21.10 28.67
C LEU A 421 -5.73 -21.35 28.17
N GLN A 422 -6.24 -20.50 27.29
CA GLN A 422 -7.57 -20.62 26.73
C GLN A 422 -7.73 -21.93 25.94
N GLU A 423 -6.76 -22.27 25.09
CA GLU A 423 -6.77 -23.54 24.36
C GLU A 423 -6.73 -24.74 25.31
N LEU A 424 -5.92 -24.68 26.37
CA LEU A 424 -5.84 -25.73 27.36
C LEU A 424 -7.17 -25.91 28.10
N ILE A 425 -7.77 -24.82 28.59
CA ILE A 425 -9.07 -24.85 29.29
C ILE A 425 -10.18 -25.35 28.37
N GLU A 426 -10.21 -24.90 27.11
CA GLU A 426 -11.19 -25.34 26.12
C GLU A 426 -11.09 -26.84 25.86
N LYS A 427 -9.87 -27.33 25.62
CA LYS A 427 -9.64 -28.74 25.30
C LYS A 427 -9.82 -29.64 26.52
N ASP A 428 -9.35 -29.24 27.69
CA ASP A 428 -9.50 -30.02 28.94
C ASP A 428 -10.97 -30.18 29.33
N ASN A 429 -11.76 -29.12 29.27
CA ASN A 429 -13.18 -29.18 29.61
C ASN A 429 -14.04 -29.79 28.49
N GLY A 430 -13.71 -29.55 27.23
CA GLY A 430 -14.54 -29.93 26.09
C GLY A 430 -14.28 -31.33 25.51
N ILE A 431 -13.12 -31.93 25.80
CA ILE A 431 -12.70 -33.19 25.14
C ILE A 431 -13.68 -34.34 25.38
N GLY A 432 -14.29 -34.41 26.57
CA GLY A 432 -15.26 -35.44 26.90
C GLY A 432 -16.48 -35.41 25.98
N ASP A 433 -17.07 -34.22 25.82
CA ASP A 433 -18.23 -33.99 24.96
C ASP A 433 -17.86 -34.17 23.48
N TYR A 434 -16.68 -33.70 23.08
CA TYR A 434 -16.19 -33.85 21.71
C TYR A 434 -16.04 -35.33 21.31
N LEU A 435 -15.38 -36.14 22.15
CA LEU A 435 -15.24 -37.58 21.90
C LEU A 435 -16.59 -38.32 21.99
N ALA A 436 -17.52 -37.86 22.85
CA ALA A 436 -18.86 -38.42 22.91
C ALA A 436 -19.66 -38.16 21.63
N GLN A 437 -19.56 -36.95 21.06
CA GLN A 437 -20.16 -36.62 19.78
C GLN A 437 -19.59 -37.47 18.65
N ILE A 438 -18.26 -37.58 18.54
CA ILE A 438 -17.62 -38.41 17.49
C ILE A 438 -18.03 -39.88 17.65
N LYS A 439 -18.21 -40.37 18.88
CA LYS A 439 -18.72 -41.72 19.13
C LYS A 439 -20.12 -41.92 18.59
N LEU A 440 -21.03 -40.97 18.83
CA LEU A 440 -22.39 -41.02 18.30
C LEU A 440 -22.39 -41.03 16.77
N GLU A 441 -21.59 -40.16 16.15
CA GLU A 441 -21.45 -40.10 14.68
C GLU A 441 -20.85 -41.40 14.12
N SER A 442 -19.86 -41.99 14.80
CA SER A 442 -19.25 -43.27 14.43
C SER A 442 -20.24 -44.44 14.54
N GLN A 443 -21.11 -44.44 15.55
CA GLN A 443 -22.19 -45.43 15.69
C GLN A 443 -23.22 -45.30 14.59
N GLY A 444 -23.66 -44.07 14.29
CA GLY A 444 -24.57 -43.81 13.16
C GLY A 444 -23.95 -44.20 11.81
N MET A 445 -22.64 -44.00 11.63
CA MET A 445 -21.91 -44.48 10.46
C MET A 445 -21.95 -46.01 10.35
N ARG A 446 -21.69 -46.73 11.44
CA ARG A 446 -21.74 -48.19 11.46
C ARG A 446 -23.14 -48.71 11.11
N GLU A 447 -24.18 -48.17 11.72
CA GLU A 447 -25.58 -48.55 11.43
C GLU A 447 -25.94 -48.32 9.96
N ARG A 448 -25.54 -47.17 9.39
CA ARG A 448 -25.73 -46.88 7.96
C ARG A 448 -24.96 -47.85 7.06
N ALA A 449 -23.74 -48.22 7.43
CA ALA A 449 -22.93 -49.18 6.68
C ALA A 449 -23.53 -50.60 6.72
N GLU A 450 -24.09 -51.03 7.85
CA GLU A 450 -24.81 -52.31 7.97
C GLU A 450 -26.08 -52.35 7.09
N ALA A 451 -26.76 -51.21 6.91
CA ALA A 451 -27.94 -51.08 6.06
C ALA A 451 -27.60 -50.90 4.57
N LEU A 452 -26.34 -50.65 4.21
CA LEU A 452 -25.97 -50.28 2.83
C LEU A 452 -26.27 -51.37 1.78
N PRO A 453 -26.11 -52.68 2.07
CA PRO A 453 -26.47 -53.75 1.13
C PRO A 453 -27.95 -53.82 0.76
N THR A 454 -28.86 -53.25 1.56
CA THR A 454 -30.31 -53.26 1.29
C THR A 454 -30.77 -52.05 0.47
N VAL A 455 -29.89 -51.07 0.25
CA VAL A 455 -30.18 -49.92 -0.61
C VAL A 455 -30.21 -50.37 -2.06
N GLY A 456 -31.30 -50.09 -2.77
CA GLY A 456 -31.39 -50.39 -4.21
C GLY A 456 -31.52 -51.89 -4.52
N GLU A 457 -32.36 -52.62 -3.77
CA GLU A 457 -32.79 -54.01 -4.08
C GLU A 457 -33.53 -54.10 -5.42
N ALA A 458 -32.80 -53.89 -6.52
CA ALA A 458 -33.22 -54.19 -7.87
C ALA A 458 -32.85 -55.65 -8.21
N GLN A 459 -33.49 -56.20 -9.24
CA GLN A 459 -33.48 -57.64 -9.55
C GLN A 459 -32.09 -58.20 -9.92
N LEU A 460 -31.07 -57.37 -10.15
CA LEU A 460 -29.67 -57.77 -10.32
C LEU A 460 -28.86 -57.86 -9.01
N ALA A 461 -29.51 -57.87 -7.83
CA ALA A 461 -28.89 -58.01 -6.50
C ALA A 461 -28.17 -59.36 -6.24
N THR A 462 -27.66 -60.04 -7.26
CA THR A 462 -26.73 -61.16 -7.11
C THR A 462 -25.29 -60.71 -6.87
N GLU A 463 -24.89 -59.52 -7.33
CA GLU A 463 -23.52 -59.01 -7.14
C GLU A 463 -23.41 -57.93 -6.04
N PRO A 464 -22.43 -58.04 -5.11
CA PRO A 464 -22.31 -57.16 -3.96
C PRO A 464 -21.59 -55.83 -4.30
N TRP A 465 -21.99 -55.14 -5.37
CA TRP A 465 -21.37 -53.86 -5.74
C TRP A 465 -21.68 -52.74 -4.75
N PHE A 466 -20.69 -51.89 -4.53
CA PHE A 466 -20.71 -50.73 -3.63
C PHE A 466 -21.16 -51.09 -2.20
N THR A 467 -20.81 -52.27 -1.68
CA THR A 467 -21.15 -52.67 -0.30
C THR A 467 -20.14 -52.20 0.76
N VAL A 468 -18.96 -51.73 0.34
CA VAL A 468 -17.91 -51.11 1.16
C VAL A 468 -17.68 -51.81 2.52
N PRO A 469 -17.38 -53.13 2.54
CA PRO A 469 -17.19 -53.90 3.77
C PRO A 469 -16.12 -53.32 4.72
N SER A 470 -15.12 -52.60 4.18
CA SER A 470 -14.06 -51.96 4.96
C SER A 470 -14.57 -50.95 5.98
N LEU A 471 -15.78 -50.38 5.79
CA LEU A 471 -16.42 -49.55 6.82
C LEU A 471 -16.66 -50.32 8.12
N LEU A 472 -17.06 -51.59 8.02
CA LEU A 472 -17.37 -52.43 9.17
C LEU A 472 -16.17 -53.22 9.68
N THR A 473 -15.27 -53.63 8.79
CA THR A 473 -14.14 -54.50 9.15
C THR A 473 -12.86 -53.76 9.51
N ALA A 474 -12.68 -52.52 9.02
CA ALA A 474 -11.49 -51.71 9.30
C ALA A 474 -11.83 -50.42 10.06
N ILE A 475 -12.81 -49.64 9.58
CA ILE A 475 -13.07 -48.28 10.11
C ILE A 475 -13.83 -48.30 11.43
N ALA A 476 -14.93 -49.04 11.52
CA ALA A 476 -15.70 -49.13 12.77
C ALA A 476 -14.85 -49.63 13.96
N PRO A 477 -14.05 -50.72 13.83
CA PRO A 477 -13.14 -51.14 14.89
C PRO A 477 -12.11 -50.06 15.26
N LEU A 478 -11.51 -49.41 14.26
CA LEU A 478 -10.52 -48.35 14.47
C LEU A 478 -11.06 -47.18 15.29
N LEU A 479 -12.35 -46.87 15.16
CA LEU A 479 -13.01 -45.77 15.87
C LEU A 479 -13.58 -46.21 17.23
N LEU A 480 -14.30 -47.34 17.26
CA LEU A 480 -15.22 -47.71 18.34
C LEU A 480 -14.69 -48.77 19.31
N ASP A 481 -13.67 -49.55 18.93
CA ASP A 481 -13.14 -50.60 19.82
C ASP A 481 -12.44 -50.01 21.05
N ASP A 482 -12.23 -50.85 22.06
CA ASP A 482 -11.54 -50.48 23.31
C ASP A 482 -10.10 -49.99 23.08
N LYS A 483 -9.50 -50.35 21.94
CA LYS A 483 -8.19 -49.86 21.49
C LYS A 483 -8.28 -48.87 20.33
N GLY A 484 -9.49 -48.48 19.92
CA GLY A 484 -9.73 -47.52 18.86
C GLY A 484 -9.46 -46.08 19.31
N TYR A 485 -9.54 -45.15 18.36
CA TYR A 485 -9.24 -43.74 18.55
C TYR A 485 -10.02 -43.13 19.72
N ILE A 486 -11.32 -43.39 19.81
CA ILE A 486 -12.19 -42.76 20.82
C ILE A 486 -11.84 -43.27 22.23
N ALA A 487 -11.59 -44.57 22.38
CA ALA A 487 -11.20 -45.15 23.67
C ALA A 487 -9.81 -44.67 24.10
N GLN A 488 -8.85 -44.59 23.17
CA GLN A 488 -7.52 -44.02 23.45
C GLN A 488 -7.59 -42.55 23.84
N GLY A 489 -8.38 -41.75 23.12
CA GLY A 489 -8.65 -40.35 23.47
C GLY A 489 -9.23 -40.21 24.88
N ARG A 490 -10.21 -41.05 25.26
CA ARG A 490 -10.78 -41.04 26.62
C ARG A 490 -9.77 -41.44 27.71
N ASN A 491 -8.90 -42.40 27.44
CA ASN A 491 -7.85 -42.78 28.38
C ASN A 491 -6.83 -41.65 28.61
N MET A 492 -6.64 -40.79 27.60
CA MET A 492 -5.70 -39.68 27.67
C MET A 492 -6.34 -38.36 28.13
N MET A 493 -7.67 -38.21 28.08
CA MET A 493 -8.32 -36.92 28.29
C MET A 493 -7.99 -36.23 29.62
N SER A 494 -7.71 -36.98 30.69
CA SER A 494 -7.35 -36.42 32.01
C SER A 494 -5.85 -36.16 32.20
N THR A 495 -5.00 -36.66 31.32
CA THR A 495 -3.53 -36.59 31.45
C THR A 495 -2.86 -35.87 30.28
N ASP A 496 -3.46 -35.86 29.09
CA ASP A 496 -3.01 -35.14 27.91
C ASP A 496 -4.22 -34.77 27.02
N PRO A 497 -5.11 -33.87 27.49
CA PRO A 497 -6.31 -33.44 26.76
C PRO A 497 -6.02 -32.87 25.37
N ILE A 498 -4.90 -32.17 25.18
CA ILE A 498 -4.52 -31.61 23.87
C ILE A 498 -4.21 -32.71 22.87
N ASN A 499 -3.45 -33.74 23.26
CA ASN A 499 -3.19 -34.88 22.37
C ASN A 499 -4.45 -35.73 22.15
N ALA A 500 -5.26 -35.92 23.21
CA ALA A 500 -6.57 -36.56 23.10
C ALA A 500 -7.47 -35.85 22.07
N TRP A 501 -7.46 -34.52 22.05
CA TRP A 501 -8.19 -33.72 21.07
C TRP A 501 -7.60 -33.83 19.68
N ASN A 502 -6.34 -33.41 19.51
CA ASN A 502 -5.75 -33.19 18.19
C ASN A 502 -5.45 -34.50 17.45
N HIS A 503 -4.95 -35.51 18.16
CA HIS A 503 -4.56 -36.76 17.50
C HIS A 503 -5.74 -37.72 17.40
N TYR A 504 -6.43 -37.95 18.53
CA TYR A 504 -7.50 -38.94 18.58
C TYR A 504 -8.87 -38.36 18.21
N GLY A 505 -9.22 -37.18 18.70
CA GLY A 505 -10.47 -36.50 18.36
C GLY A 505 -10.52 -36.10 16.89
N ASP A 506 -9.62 -35.22 16.44
CA ASP A 506 -9.62 -34.74 15.05
C ASP A 506 -9.31 -35.87 14.05
N GLY A 507 -8.43 -36.80 14.44
CA GLY A 507 -8.17 -38.01 13.66
C GLY A 507 -9.42 -38.87 13.45
N ALA A 508 -10.18 -39.16 14.53
CA ALA A 508 -11.43 -39.90 14.45
C ALA A 508 -12.49 -39.14 13.66
N LYS A 509 -12.65 -37.84 13.91
CA LYS A 509 -13.60 -36.98 13.21
C LYS A 509 -13.39 -36.99 11.71
N ARG A 510 -12.13 -36.84 11.25
CA ARG A 510 -11.78 -36.95 9.83
C ARG A 510 -12.24 -38.29 9.25
N ILE A 511 -11.87 -39.40 9.90
CA ILE A 511 -12.20 -40.75 9.41
C ILE A 511 -13.72 -40.93 9.31
N VAL A 512 -14.48 -40.48 10.32
CA VAL A 512 -15.96 -40.54 10.31
C VAL A 512 -16.55 -39.72 9.16
N GLN A 513 -16.04 -38.50 8.93
CA GLN A 513 -16.50 -37.64 7.84
C GLN A 513 -16.21 -38.25 6.47
N GLU A 514 -15.01 -38.79 6.26
CA GLU A 514 -14.65 -39.47 5.00
C GLU A 514 -15.45 -40.76 4.80
N ALA A 515 -15.71 -41.52 5.86
CA ALA A 515 -16.61 -42.67 5.83
C ALA A 515 -18.04 -42.28 5.45
N ALA A 516 -18.54 -41.13 5.94
CA ALA A 516 -19.84 -40.60 5.55
C ALA A 516 -19.90 -40.27 4.05
N VAL A 517 -18.88 -39.61 3.51
CA VAL A 517 -18.79 -39.34 2.07
C VAL A 517 -18.73 -40.64 1.26
N ALA A 518 -17.96 -41.63 1.70
CA ALA A 518 -17.87 -42.91 1.02
C ALA A 518 -19.22 -43.67 1.02
N MET A 519 -19.98 -43.62 2.12
CA MET A 519 -21.33 -44.17 2.16
C MET A 519 -22.27 -43.46 1.18
N ASP A 520 -22.15 -42.14 1.03
CA ASP A 520 -22.95 -41.39 0.08
C ASP A 520 -22.59 -41.77 -1.38
N VAL A 521 -21.29 -41.91 -1.69
CA VAL A 521 -20.82 -42.43 -2.99
C VAL A 521 -21.36 -43.85 -3.24
N ALA A 522 -21.28 -44.73 -2.25
CA ALA A 522 -21.79 -46.09 -2.36
C ALA A 522 -23.32 -46.10 -2.59
N THR A 523 -24.06 -45.26 -1.86
CA THR A 523 -25.50 -45.09 -2.00
C THR A 523 -25.88 -44.59 -3.40
N GLU A 524 -25.14 -43.62 -3.93
CA GLU A 524 -25.29 -43.10 -5.29
C GLU A 524 -25.05 -44.21 -6.33
N GLY A 525 -24.02 -45.03 -6.16
CA GLY A 525 -23.72 -46.16 -7.03
C GLY A 525 -24.83 -47.19 -7.07
N ARG A 526 -25.38 -47.54 -5.90
CA ARG A 526 -26.48 -48.51 -5.79
C ARG A 526 -27.82 -47.98 -6.26
N SER A 527 -28.13 -46.71 -6.00
CA SER A 527 -29.45 -46.14 -6.33
C SER A 527 -29.53 -45.61 -7.76
N GLN A 528 -28.44 -45.05 -8.29
CA GLN A 528 -28.44 -44.38 -9.59
C GLN A 528 -27.72 -45.20 -10.65
N LEU A 529 -26.43 -45.48 -10.45
CA LEU A 529 -25.61 -46.10 -11.48
C LEU A 529 -26.04 -47.54 -11.78
N LEU A 530 -26.38 -48.32 -10.75
CA LEU A 530 -26.95 -49.65 -10.92
C LEU A 530 -28.23 -49.60 -11.76
N THR A 531 -29.16 -48.70 -11.42
CA THR A 531 -30.41 -48.50 -12.17
C THR A 531 -30.15 -48.14 -13.64
N ILE A 532 -29.16 -47.28 -13.91
CA ILE A 532 -28.76 -46.92 -15.28
C ILE A 532 -28.22 -48.15 -16.03
N LEU A 533 -27.38 -48.96 -15.38
CA LEU A 533 -26.85 -50.19 -15.96
C LEU A 533 -27.99 -51.20 -16.25
N GLU A 534 -28.90 -51.43 -15.31
CA GLU A 534 -30.04 -52.34 -15.52
C GLU A 534 -30.92 -51.89 -16.69
N GLN A 535 -31.20 -50.59 -16.77
CA GLN A 535 -31.98 -50.01 -17.87
C GLN A 535 -31.24 -50.10 -19.20
N GLY A 536 -29.92 -49.89 -19.18
CA GLY A 536 -29.02 -50.09 -20.31
C GLY A 536 -29.09 -51.53 -20.83
N ASP A 537 -28.91 -52.51 -19.95
CA ASP A 537 -28.98 -53.94 -20.29
C ASP A 537 -30.33 -54.33 -20.88
N ARG A 538 -31.43 -53.93 -20.22
CA ARG A 538 -32.79 -54.16 -20.73
C ARG A 538 -33.01 -53.58 -22.12
N THR A 539 -32.32 -52.48 -22.44
CA THR A 539 -32.45 -51.81 -23.74
C THR A 539 -31.53 -52.41 -24.80
N LEU A 540 -30.32 -52.83 -24.43
CA LEU A 540 -29.25 -53.24 -25.33
C LEU A 540 -29.25 -54.75 -25.62
N HIS A 541 -29.50 -55.59 -24.61
CA HIS A 541 -29.41 -57.05 -24.72
C HIS A 541 -30.40 -57.67 -25.72
N PRO A 542 -31.66 -57.20 -25.86
CA PRO A 542 -32.56 -57.72 -26.90
C PRO A 542 -32.02 -57.58 -28.33
N PHE A 543 -31.07 -56.66 -28.54
CA PHE A 543 -30.40 -56.43 -29.82
C PHE A 543 -28.97 -56.97 -29.84
N GLN A 544 -28.65 -57.86 -28.90
CA GLN A 544 -27.38 -58.58 -28.79
C GLN A 544 -26.16 -57.66 -28.62
N VAL A 545 -26.35 -56.43 -28.14
CA VAL A 545 -25.23 -55.55 -27.77
C VAL A 545 -24.73 -55.95 -26.39
N ARG A 546 -23.42 -56.20 -26.28
CA ARG A 546 -22.78 -56.62 -25.03
C ARG A 546 -22.46 -55.44 -24.13
N THR A 547 -22.60 -55.63 -22.83
CA THR A 547 -22.34 -54.63 -21.78
C THR A 547 -21.31 -55.10 -20.76
N ASP A 548 -20.50 -56.11 -21.09
CA ASP A 548 -19.44 -56.67 -20.23
C ASP A 548 -18.45 -55.58 -19.77
N TRP A 549 -18.16 -54.61 -20.65
CA TRP A 549 -17.29 -53.46 -20.35
C TRP A 549 -17.84 -52.59 -19.23
N ALA A 550 -19.17 -52.42 -19.15
CA ALA A 550 -19.82 -51.60 -18.13
C ALA A 550 -19.82 -52.31 -16.78
N HIS A 551 -20.10 -53.62 -16.77
CA HIS A 551 -20.03 -54.47 -15.59
C HIS A 551 -18.62 -54.53 -15.00
N GLY A 552 -17.59 -54.69 -15.85
CA GLY A 552 -16.20 -54.69 -15.41
C GLY A 552 -15.78 -53.38 -14.73
N LEU A 553 -16.16 -52.24 -15.32
CA LEU A 553 -15.90 -50.92 -14.72
C LEU A 553 -16.69 -50.69 -13.42
N MET A 554 -17.93 -51.18 -13.35
CA MET A 554 -18.76 -51.14 -12.13
C MET A 554 -18.08 -51.88 -10.98
N GLN A 555 -17.56 -53.08 -11.26
CA GLN A 555 -16.81 -53.88 -10.29
C GLN A 555 -15.51 -53.19 -9.86
N GLU A 556 -14.75 -52.63 -10.80
CA GLU A 556 -13.50 -51.90 -10.51
C GLU A 556 -13.76 -50.70 -9.60
N LEU A 557 -14.78 -49.88 -9.90
CA LEU A 557 -15.16 -48.72 -9.09
C LEU A 557 -15.62 -49.13 -7.69
N SER A 558 -16.39 -50.21 -7.58
CA SER A 558 -16.82 -50.76 -6.29
C SER A 558 -15.64 -51.21 -5.44
N GLN A 559 -14.67 -51.93 -6.03
CA GLN A 559 -13.46 -52.38 -5.33
C GLN A 559 -12.58 -51.20 -4.94
N ARG A 560 -12.43 -50.22 -5.84
CA ARG A 560 -11.63 -49.02 -5.59
C ARG A 560 -12.19 -48.18 -4.45
N LEU A 561 -13.52 -48.09 -4.35
CA LEU A 561 -14.18 -47.42 -3.23
C LEU A 561 -13.87 -48.11 -1.90
N ASP A 562 -13.99 -49.43 -1.84
CA ASP A 562 -13.67 -50.20 -0.62
C ASP A 562 -12.21 -50.03 -0.21
N GLN A 563 -11.28 -50.15 -1.16
CA GLN A 563 -9.86 -49.91 -0.92
C GLN A 563 -9.58 -48.48 -0.43
N THR A 564 -10.21 -47.47 -1.04
CA THR A 564 -10.05 -46.07 -0.65
C THR A 564 -10.53 -45.83 0.78
N VAL A 565 -11.62 -46.48 1.18
CA VAL A 565 -12.10 -46.44 2.57
C VAL A 565 -11.12 -47.11 3.51
N GLN A 566 -10.54 -48.25 3.13
CA GLN A 566 -9.49 -48.89 3.94
C GLN A 566 -8.28 -47.98 4.15
N GLU A 567 -7.86 -47.23 3.11
CA GLU A 567 -6.74 -46.29 3.16
C GLU A 567 -7.02 -45.05 4.05
N SER A 568 -8.31 -44.70 4.27
CA SER A 568 -8.71 -43.58 5.13
C SER A 568 -8.24 -43.70 6.58
N ALA A 569 -7.97 -44.93 7.02
CA ALA A 569 -7.40 -45.23 8.33
C ALA A 569 -6.04 -44.55 8.56
N GLN A 570 -5.27 -44.32 7.50
CA GLN A 570 -3.88 -43.82 7.59
C GLN A 570 -3.73 -42.38 7.11
N SER A 571 -4.51 -41.98 6.11
CA SER A 571 -4.38 -40.67 5.47
C SER A 571 -5.72 -40.17 4.96
N SER A 572 -5.80 -38.88 4.63
CA SER A 572 -7.02 -38.32 4.03
C SER A 572 -7.25 -38.87 2.62
N VAL A 573 -8.51 -39.20 2.31
CA VAL A 573 -8.92 -39.79 1.03
C VAL A 573 -10.00 -38.98 0.29
N ALA A 574 -10.25 -37.75 0.72
CA ALA A 574 -11.31 -36.89 0.18
C ALA A 574 -11.25 -36.74 -1.35
N ASP A 575 -10.06 -36.48 -1.91
CA ASP A 575 -9.87 -36.32 -3.36
C ASP A 575 -10.15 -37.62 -4.13
N ASN A 576 -9.73 -38.78 -3.58
CA ASN A 576 -9.98 -40.08 -4.19
C ASN A 576 -11.47 -40.41 -4.24
N LEU A 577 -12.21 -40.11 -3.16
CA LEU A 577 -13.67 -40.26 -3.14
C LEU A 577 -14.36 -39.36 -4.18
N GLY A 578 -13.85 -38.13 -4.36
CA GLY A 578 -14.31 -37.22 -5.42
C GLY A 578 -14.09 -37.78 -6.83
N HIS A 579 -12.90 -38.34 -7.10
CA HIS A 579 -12.60 -38.96 -8.40
C HIS A 579 -13.45 -40.20 -8.68
N ILE A 580 -13.72 -41.04 -7.66
CA ILE A 580 -14.58 -42.22 -7.83
C ILE A 580 -16.01 -41.79 -8.20
N ARG A 581 -16.57 -40.78 -7.51
CA ARG A 581 -17.89 -40.23 -7.85
C ARG A 581 -17.94 -39.72 -9.29
N GLN A 582 -16.92 -38.98 -9.72
CA GLN A 582 -16.84 -38.49 -11.10
C GLN A 582 -16.77 -39.64 -12.12
N ALA A 583 -15.97 -40.68 -11.84
CA ALA A 583 -15.86 -41.85 -12.72
C ALA A 583 -17.18 -42.64 -12.80
N MET A 584 -17.94 -42.72 -11.71
CA MET A 584 -19.29 -43.30 -11.70
C MET A 584 -20.25 -42.51 -12.59
N GLN A 585 -20.24 -41.18 -12.51
CA GLN A 585 -21.05 -40.32 -13.38
C GLN A 585 -20.69 -40.52 -14.85
N GLN A 586 -19.39 -40.52 -15.18
CA GLN A 586 -18.90 -40.76 -16.54
C GLN A 586 -19.33 -42.14 -17.07
N LEU A 587 -19.30 -43.18 -16.24
CA LEU A 587 -19.80 -44.50 -16.63
C LEU A 587 -21.30 -44.47 -16.94
N GLY A 588 -22.09 -43.79 -16.10
CA GLY A 588 -23.53 -43.60 -16.34
C GLY A 588 -23.82 -42.89 -17.66
N ASP A 589 -23.14 -41.77 -17.92
CA ASP A 589 -23.28 -40.99 -19.16
C ASP A 589 -22.87 -41.80 -20.40
N ARG A 590 -21.80 -42.59 -20.29
CA ARG A 590 -21.33 -43.49 -21.35
C ARG A 590 -22.37 -44.56 -21.67
N ILE A 591 -22.95 -45.23 -20.68
CA ILE A 591 -24.00 -46.23 -20.88
C ILE A 591 -25.19 -45.62 -21.63
N GLN A 592 -25.66 -44.44 -21.19
CA GLN A 592 -26.77 -43.74 -21.84
C GLN A 592 -26.45 -43.33 -23.28
N THR A 593 -25.21 -42.91 -23.55
CA THR A 593 -24.74 -42.58 -24.89
C THR A 593 -24.74 -43.81 -25.81
N ILE A 594 -24.25 -44.95 -25.34
CA ILE A 594 -24.28 -46.22 -26.09
C ILE A 594 -25.73 -46.65 -26.37
N VAL A 595 -26.64 -46.51 -25.40
CA VAL A 595 -28.08 -46.78 -25.60
C VAL A 595 -28.66 -45.91 -26.73
N ARG A 596 -28.35 -44.60 -26.72
CA ARG A 596 -28.78 -43.67 -27.78
C ARG A 596 -28.22 -44.07 -29.15
N GLN A 597 -26.91 -44.34 -29.21
CA GLN A 597 -26.22 -44.70 -30.46
C GLN A 597 -26.71 -46.03 -31.03
N ASP A 598 -27.01 -47.02 -30.19
CA ASP A 598 -27.64 -48.27 -30.60
C ASP A 598 -29.05 -48.04 -31.17
N ASN A 599 -29.84 -47.14 -30.58
CA ASN A 599 -31.14 -46.76 -31.14
C ASN A 599 -31.00 -46.09 -32.51
N GLU A 600 -30.02 -45.20 -32.69
CA GLU A 600 -29.71 -44.58 -33.99
C GLU A 600 -29.26 -45.64 -35.02
N ARG A 601 -28.39 -46.58 -34.63
CA ARG A 601 -27.96 -47.73 -35.44
C ARG A 601 -29.15 -48.56 -35.93
N ARG A 602 -30.17 -48.76 -35.10
CA ARG A 602 -31.33 -49.60 -35.43
C ARG A 602 -32.41 -48.88 -36.23
N THR A 603 -32.62 -47.59 -35.98
CA THR A 603 -33.83 -46.89 -36.47
C THR A 603 -33.54 -45.81 -37.50
N VAL A 604 -32.40 -45.11 -37.38
CA VAL A 604 -32.08 -43.94 -38.21
C VAL A 604 -31.19 -44.34 -39.38
N ALA A 605 -30.02 -44.93 -39.10
CA ALA A 605 -29.03 -45.27 -40.11
C ALA A 605 -29.57 -46.20 -41.23
N PRO A 606 -30.29 -47.30 -40.92
CA PRO A 606 -30.86 -48.17 -41.97
C PRO A 606 -31.91 -47.44 -42.82
N LYS A 607 -32.65 -46.50 -42.23
CA LYS A 607 -33.65 -45.70 -42.94
C LYS A 607 -32.97 -44.74 -43.91
N GLN A 608 -31.91 -44.05 -43.49
CA GLN A 608 -31.12 -43.17 -44.36
C GLN A 608 -30.53 -43.94 -45.54
N ILE A 609 -29.88 -45.08 -45.27
CA ILE A 609 -29.31 -45.95 -46.30
C ILE A 609 -30.41 -46.43 -47.27
N ARG A 610 -31.56 -46.90 -46.77
CA ARG A 610 -32.67 -47.34 -47.62
C ARG A 610 -33.24 -46.21 -48.47
N THR A 611 -33.40 -45.01 -47.92
CA THR A 611 -33.89 -43.86 -48.68
C THR A 611 -32.92 -43.49 -49.79
N ALA A 612 -31.62 -43.40 -49.51
CA ALA A 612 -30.58 -43.16 -50.52
C ALA A 612 -30.58 -44.25 -51.60
N THR A 613 -30.65 -45.53 -51.23
CA THR A 613 -30.73 -46.65 -52.17
C THR A 613 -31.94 -46.54 -53.10
N ASN A 614 -33.11 -46.22 -52.56
CA ASN A 614 -34.34 -46.08 -53.36
C ASN A 614 -34.25 -44.89 -54.33
N GLU A 615 -33.74 -43.74 -53.87
CA GLU A 615 -33.58 -42.55 -54.72
C GLU A 615 -32.57 -42.78 -55.83
N VAL A 616 -31.42 -43.41 -55.55
CA VAL A 616 -30.45 -43.79 -56.57
C VAL A 616 -31.06 -44.75 -57.58
N GLY A 617 -31.81 -45.75 -57.13
CA GLY A 617 -32.51 -46.69 -58.00
C GLY A 617 -33.53 -46.00 -58.93
N GLN A 618 -34.35 -45.09 -58.38
CA GLN A 618 -35.31 -44.30 -59.16
C GLN A 618 -34.62 -43.38 -60.16
N ALA A 619 -33.55 -42.68 -59.74
CA ALA A 619 -32.79 -41.79 -60.61
C ALA A 619 -32.15 -42.55 -61.77
N ARG A 620 -31.59 -43.74 -61.52
CA ARG A 620 -31.07 -44.64 -62.56
C ARG A 620 -32.13 -45.05 -63.57
N GLN A 621 -33.33 -45.41 -63.11
CA GLN A 621 -34.45 -45.75 -64.01
C GLN A 621 -34.86 -44.57 -64.90
N GLN A 622 -35.05 -43.39 -64.29
CA GLN A 622 -35.44 -42.17 -65.01
C GLN A 622 -34.38 -41.71 -66.01
N LEU A 623 -33.11 -41.72 -65.61
CA LEU A 623 -31.99 -41.33 -66.45
C LEU A 623 -31.80 -42.30 -67.62
N CYS A 624 -31.88 -43.61 -67.37
CA CYS A 624 -31.84 -44.62 -68.44
C CYS A 624 -32.95 -44.41 -69.47
N HIS A 625 -34.19 -44.19 -69.01
CA HIS A 625 -35.32 -43.95 -69.90
C HIS A 625 -35.13 -42.66 -70.74
N THR A 626 -34.63 -41.60 -70.12
CA THR A 626 -34.35 -40.33 -70.80
C THR A 626 -33.22 -40.47 -71.83
N LEU A 627 -32.14 -41.20 -71.49
CA LEU A 627 -31.05 -41.44 -72.43
C LEU A 627 -31.46 -42.34 -73.60
N GLN A 628 -32.36 -43.30 -73.37
CA GLN A 628 -32.94 -44.13 -74.42
C GLN A 628 -33.86 -43.32 -75.35
N SER A 629 -34.68 -42.41 -74.82
CA SER A 629 -35.55 -41.57 -75.66
C SER A 629 -34.77 -40.56 -76.51
N LEU A 630 -33.58 -40.16 -76.04
CA LEU A 630 -32.61 -39.36 -76.78
C LEU A 630 -31.71 -40.18 -77.71
N ASP A 631 -31.92 -41.50 -77.78
CA ASP A 631 -31.19 -42.42 -78.64
C ASP A 631 -29.68 -42.55 -78.30
N LEU A 632 -29.27 -42.12 -77.10
CA LEU A 632 -27.89 -42.11 -76.61
C LEU A 632 -27.50 -43.41 -75.87
N PHE A 633 -28.49 -44.22 -75.45
CA PHE A 633 -28.25 -45.43 -74.65
C PHE A 633 -29.17 -46.60 -75.05
N ARG A 634 -29.25 -46.87 -76.37
CA ARG A 634 -30.24 -47.77 -77.00
C ARG A 634 -30.42 -49.14 -76.35
N THR A 635 -29.32 -49.83 -75.99
CA THR A 635 -29.36 -51.19 -75.41
C THR A 635 -29.00 -51.22 -73.93
N GLY A 636 -28.94 -50.05 -73.28
CA GLY A 636 -28.52 -49.94 -71.91
C GLY A 636 -29.65 -50.22 -70.90
N ASN A 637 -29.28 -50.48 -69.65
CA ASN A 637 -30.21 -50.72 -68.55
C ASN A 637 -29.96 -49.73 -67.39
N PRO A 638 -30.88 -49.60 -66.41
CA PRO A 638 -30.73 -48.66 -65.29
C PRO A 638 -29.42 -48.83 -64.51
N GLU A 639 -28.95 -50.06 -64.33
CA GLU A 639 -27.70 -50.34 -63.61
C GLU A 639 -26.45 -49.86 -64.36
N GLY A 640 -26.52 -49.71 -65.68
CA GLY A 640 -25.42 -49.18 -66.49
C GLY A 640 -25.24 -47.66 -66.42
N VAL A 641 -26.06 -46.94 -65.65
CA VAL A 641 -26.02 -45.48 -65.55
C VAL A 641 -25.64 -45.03 -64.13
N LEU A 642 -24.95 -43.89 -64.00
CA LEU A 642 -24.35 -43.41 -62.74
C LEU A 642 -23.35 -44.40 -62.16
N GLN A 643 -22.37 -44.74 -62.98
CA GLN A 643 -21.32 -45.73 -62.69
C GLN A 643 -19.92 -45.13 -62.88
N GLU A 644 -19.80 -43.81 -63.02
CA GLU A 644 -18.52 -43.14 -63.14
C GLU A 644 -17.70 -43.37 -61.85
N PRO A 645 -16.41 -43.76 -61.95
CA PRO A 645 -15.62 -44.18 -60.79
C PRO A 645 -15.66 -43.23 -59.59
N ASP A 646 -15.59 -41.92 -59.85
CA ASP A 646 -15.54 -40.88 -58.80
C ASP A 646 -16.90 -40.25 -58.50
N ARG A 647 -17.98 -40.71 -59.15
CA ARG A 647 -19.33 -40.12 -59.02
C ARG A 647 -20.42 -41.17 -58.91
N ASN A 648 -20.06 -42.40 -58.55
CA ASN A 648 -21.01 -43.47 -58.37
C ASN A 648 -21.66 -43.37 -56.97
N PRO A 649 -22.95 -42.98 -56.87
CA PRO A 649 -23.61 -42.88 -55.58
C PRO A 649 -23.76 -44.24 -54.86
N SER A 650 -23.67 -45.37 -55.59
CA SER A 650 -23.68 -46.70 -54.96
C SER A 650 -22.42 -47.00 -54.15
N THR A 651 -21.27 -46.41 -54.48
CA THR A 651 -20.03 -46.57 -53.70
C THR A 651 -20.19 -45.95 -52.30
N HIS A 652 -20.80 -44.78 -52.22
CA HIS A 652 -21.11 -44.09 -50.96
C HIS A 652 -22.11 -44.88 -50.11
N ILE A 653 -23.18 -45.42 -50.74
CA ILE A 653 -24.16 -46.28 -50.05
C ILE A 653 -23.49 -47.56 -49.51
N ALA A 654 -22.63 -48.21 -50.29
CA ALA A 654 -21.91 -49.41 -49.85
C ALA A 654 -20.96 -49.10 -48.68
N THR A 655 -20.30 -47.94 -48.71
CA THR A 655 -19.44 -47.46 -47.61
C THR A 655 -20.27 -47.23 -46.35
N ALA A 656 -21.41 -46.54 -46.46
CA ALA A 656 -22.34 -46.36 -45.34
C ALA A 656 -22.80 -47.71 -44.74
N GLN A 657 -23.10 -48.70 -45.58
CA GLN A 657 -23.48 -50.03 -45.10
C GLN A 657 -22.33 -50.71 -44.34
N ALA A 658 -21.09 -50.63 -44.83
CA ALA A 658 -19.93 -51.17 -44.14
C ALA A 658 -19.72 -50.51 -42.77
N HIS A 659 -19.90 -49.19 -42.66
CA HIS A 659 -19.86 -48.49 -41.37
C HIS A 659 -20.99 -48.93 -40.43
N LEU A 660 -22.19 -49.18 -40.95
CA LEU A 660 -23.33 -49.68 -40.18
C LEU A 660 -23.06 -51.09 -39.62
N ASP A 661 -22.45 -51.96 -40.41
CA ASP A 661 -22.11 -53.33 -40.01
C ASP A 661 -21.07 -53.33 -38.88
N GLU A 662 -20.12 -52.38 -38.91
CA GLU A 662 -19.07 -52.24 -37.91
C GLU A 662 -19.55 -51.64 -36.57
N LEU A 663 -20.62 -50.83 -36.59
CA LEU A 663 -21.12 -50.14 -35.40
C LEU A 663 -21.43 -51.08 -34.22
N LYS A 664 -21.96 -52.28 -34.49
CA LYS A 664 -22.29 -53.22 -33.41
C LYS A 664 -21.03 -53.58 -32.60
N ARG A 665 -19.90 -53.83 -33.27
CA ARG A 665 -18.64 -54.20 -32.61
C ARG A 665 -18.13 -53.08 -31.71
N LEU A 666 -18.25 -51.82 -32.15
CA LEU A 666 -17.83 -50.65 -31.36
C LEU A 666 -18.72 -50.45 -30.14
N LEU A 667 -20.04 -50.63 -30.30
CA LEU A 667 -21.00 -50.56 -29.19
C LEU A 667 -20.79 -51.70 -28.18
N ASP A 668 -20.45 -52.92 -28.64
CA ASP A 668 -20.08 -54.05 -27.76
C ASP A 668 -18.83 -53.77 -26.92
N GLN A 669 -17.99 -52.82 -27.34
CA GLN A 669 -16.79 -52.36 -26.63
C GLN A 669 -17.04 -51.09 -25.81
N GLY A 670 -18.24 -50.50 -25.92
CA GLY A 670 -18.59 -49.22 -25.34
C GLY A 670 -17.82 -48.04 -25.92
N ASP A 671 -17.26 -48.13 -27.13
CA ASP A 671 -16.45 -47.06 -27.74
C ASP A 671 -17.37 -45.96 -28.30
N GLU A 672 -17.71 -44.99 -27.45
CA GLU A 672 -18.69 -43.94 -27.76
C GLU A 672 -18.22 -42.98 -28.88
N GLU A 673 -16.94 -42.65 -28.90
CA GLU A 673 -16.36 -41.69 -29.85
C GLU A 673 -16.33 -42.30 -31.25
N ARG A 674 -15.80 -43.52 -31.39
CA ARG A 674 -15.77 -44.19 -32.69
C ARG A 674 -17.15 -44.59 -33.17
N SER A 675 -18.05 -44.98 -32.26
CA SER A 675 -19.44 -45.25 -32.61
C SER A 675 -20.13 -43.99 -33.17
N GLN A 676 -19.93 -42.82 -32.54
CA GLN A 676 -20.47 -41.57 -33.08
C GLN A 676 -19.86 -41.24 -34.44
N SER A 677 -18.54 -41.37 -34.60
CA SER A 677 -17.86 -41.11 -35.87
C SER A 677 -18.39 -41.98 -37.02
N HIS A 678 -18.70 -43.25 -36.75
CA HIS A 678 -19.33 -44.14 -37.74
C HIS A 678 -20.77 -43.70 -38.08
N LEU A 679 -21.58 -43.30 -37.10
CA LEU A 679 -22.93 -42.77 -37.35
C LEU A 679 -22.88 -41.49 -38.19
N ASP A 680 -21.96 -40.58 -37.90
CA ASP A 680 -21.77 -39.34 -38.65
C ASP A 680 -21.30 -39.63 -40.08
N THR A 681 -20.42 -40.61 -40.27
CA THR A 681 -19.96 -41.07 -41.59
C THR A 681 -21.12 -41.64 -42.40
N ILE A 682 -21.98 -42.47 -41.81
CA ILE A 682 -23.18 -42.99 -42.49
C ILE A 682 -24.07 -41.84 -42.98
N ALA A 683 -24.30 -40.83 -42.15
CA ALA A 683 -25.08 -39.66 -42.52
C ALA A 683 -24.41 -38.87 -43.67
N ALA A 684 -23.10 -38.66 -43.61
CA ALA A 684 -22.34 -37.95 -44.64
C ALA A 684 -22.34 -38.69 -45.99
N GLU A 685 -22.10 -40.00 -45.98
CA GLU A 685 -22.06 -40.86 -47.17
C GLU A 685 -23.43 -40.94 -47.85
N THR A 686 -24.50 -41.14 -47.08
CA THR A 686 -25.87 -41.13 -47.62
C THR A 686 -26.27 -39.77 -48.18
N GLN A 687 -25.89 -38.68 -47.50
CA GLN A 687 -26.11 -37.32 -48.00
C GLN A 687 -25.34 -37.05 -49.31
N THR A 688 -24.12 -37.54 -49.43
CA THR A 688 -23.31 -37.42 -50.66
C THR A 688 -23.98 -38.16 -51.82
N ALA A 689 -24.51 -39.37 -51.57
CA ALA A 689 -25.29 -40.10 -52.57
C ALA A 689 -26.52 -39.31 -53.05
N HIS A 690 -27.28 -38.70 -52.12
CA HIS A 690 -28.41 -37.82 -52.45
C HIS A 690 -27.98 -36.62 -53.31
N GLN A 691 -26.87 -35.98 -52.98
CA GLN A 691 -26.35 -34.82 -53.72
C GLN A 691 -25.90 -35.18 -55.14
N LEU A 692 -25.25 -36.34 -55.33
CA LEU A 692 -24.86 -36.83 -56.66
C LEU A 692 -26.08 -37.11 -57.54
N VAL A 693 -27.13 -37.72 -56.97
CA VAL A 693 -28.40 -37.93 -57.67
C VAL A 693 -29.03 -36.60 -58.09
N ALA A 694 -29.15 -35.65 -57.15
CA ALA A 694 -29.73 -34.34 -57.43
C ALA A 694 -28.94 -33.55 -58.49
N ALA A 695 -27.61 -33.55 -58.39
CA ALA A 695 -26.72 -32.89 -59.36
C ALA A 695 -26.87 -33.49 -60.76
N THR A 696 -26.99 -34.81 -60.85
CA THR A 696 -27.23 -35.51 -62.11
C THR A 696 -28.57 -35.15 -62.72
N GLN A 697 -29.64 -35.16 -61.92
CA GLN A 697 -30.98 -34.78 -62.38
C GLN A 697 -31.01 -33.32 -62.87
N ALA A 698 -30.34 -32.41 -62.15
CA ALA A 698 -30.22 -31.01 -62.57
C ALA A 698 -29.43 -30.88 -63.88
N ALA A 699 -28.32 -31.59 -64.03
CA ALA A 699 -27.53 -31.61 -65.27
C ALA A 699 -28.35 -32.14 -66.46
N MET A 700 -29.13 -33.21 -66.23
CA MET A 700 -30.02 -33.76 -67.25
C MET A 700 -31.13 -32.77 -67.65
N ALA A 701 -31.73 -32.07 -66.68
CA ALA A 701 -32.75 -31.06 -66.97
C ALA A 701 -32.18 -29.88 -67.81
N ALA A 702 -30.90 -29.54 -67.61
CA ALA A 702 -30.21 -28.50 -68.39
C ALA A 702 -29.71 -28.99 -69.77
N TYR A 703 -29.69 -30.30 -70.02
CA TYR A 703 -29.13 -30.89 -71.25
C TYR A 703 -29.76 -30.38 -72.56
N PRO A 704 -31.10 -30.24 -72.69
CA PRO A 704 -31.72 -29.75 -73.93
C PRO A 704 -31.33 -28.32 -74.30
N GLN A 705 -31.00 -27.48 -73.31
CA GLN A 705 -30.59 -26.09 -73.53
C GLN A 705 -29.09 -25.95 -73.85
N THR A 706 -28.27 -26.89 -73.35
CA THR A 706 -26.81 -26.84 -73.48
C THR A 706 -26.28 -27.58 -74.72
N LEU A 707 -26.97 -28.63 -75.17
CA LEU A 707 -26.52 -29.44 -76.31
C LEU A 707 -26.53 -28.71 -77.66
N PRO A 708 -27.58 -27.94 -78.05
CA PRO A 708 -27.59 -27.24 -79.34
C PRO A 708 -26.40 -26.29 -79.54
N PRO A 709 -26.08 -25.36 -78.60
CA PRO A 709 -24.93 -24.47 -78.78
C PRO A 709 -23.59 -25.22 -78.76
N LEU A 710 -23.48 -26.34 -78.02
CA LEU A 710 -22.29 -27.20 -78.07
C LEU A 710 -22.12 -27.90 -79.42
N LYS A 711 -23.21 -28.44 -79.99
CA LYS A 711 -23.19 -29.04 -81.34
C LYS A 711 -22.81 -28.01 -82.39
N GLU A 712 -23.38 -26.81 -82.31
CA GLU A 712 -23.03 -25.71 -83.21
C GLU A 712 -21.56 -25.29 -83.06
N ARG A 713 -21.04 -25.27 -81.82
CA ARG A 713 -19.62 -25.01 -81.56
C ARG A 713 -18.70 -26.09 -82.14
N ILE A 714 -19.04 -27.36 -82.00
CA ILE A 714 -18.27 -28.46 -82.59
C ILE A 714 -18.31 -28.39 -84.12
N LEU A 715 -19.49 -28.15 -84.71
CA LEU A 715 -19.64 -28.01 -86.16
C LEU A 715 -18.90 -26.78 -86.71
N SER A 716 -18.88 -25.67 -85.98
CA SER A 716 -18.08 -24.49 -86.37
C SER A 716 -16.58 -24.74 -86.26
N LEU A 717 -16.12 -25.45 -85.23
CA LEU A 717 -14.72 -25.88 -85.12
C LEU A 717 -14.33 -26.85 -86.24
N TYR A 718 -15.19 -27.82 -86.55
CA TYR A 718 -14.96 -28.77 -87.64
C TYR A 718 -14.89 -28.08 -88.99
N ARG A 719 -15.85 -27.17 -89.28
CA ARG A 719 -15.82 -26.32 -90.47
C ARG A 719 -14.56 -25.46 -90.52
N HIS A 720 -14.17 -24.82 -89.42
CA HIS A 720 -12.94 -24.05 -89.38
C HIS A 720 -11.69 -24.90 -89.69
N CYS A 721 -11.63 -26.12 -89.15
CA CYS A 721 -10.57 -27.06 -89.48
C CYS A 721 -10.58 -27.47 -90.97
N GLN A 722 -11.74 -27.76 -91.55
CA GLN A 722 -11.85 -28.16 -92.97
C GLN A 722 -11.62 -27.01 -93.95
N ASP A 723 -12.16 -25.84 -93.66
CA ASP A 723 -12.22 -24.71 -94.61
C ASP A 723 -10.98 -23.82 -94.48
N THR A 724 -10.35 -23.78 -93.30
CA THR A 724 -9.21 -22.89 -93.03
C THR A 724 -7.94 -23.68 -92.78
N THR A 725 -7.96 -24.62 -91.84
CA THR A 725 -6.72 -25.27 -91.39
C THR A 725 -6.21 -26.32 -92.40
N LEU A 726 -7.08 -27.16 -92.94
CA LEU A 726 -6.72 -28.22 -93.89
C LEU A 726 -6.19 -27.66 -95.22
N PRO A 727 -6.80 -26.62 -95.83
CA PRO A 727 -6.30 -26.05 -97.08
C PRO A 727 -4.97 -25.33 -96.88
N ILE A 728 -4.76 -24.65 -95.74
CA ILE A 728 -3.45 -24.09 -95.39
C ILE A 728 -2.40 -25.20 -95.25
N LEU A 729 -2.77 -26.35 -94.66
CA LEU A 729 -1.87 -27.48 -94.50
C LEU A 729 -1.54 -28.14 -95.86
N GLU A 730 -2.52 -28.24 -96.77
CA GLU A 730 -2.32 -28.69 -98.15
C GLU A 730 -1.52 -27.70 -99.00
N GLU A 731 -1.75 -26.40 -98.83
CA GLU A 731 -0.99 -25.33 -99.48
C GLU A 731 0.45 -25.31 -98.99
N LEU A 732 0.69 -25.48 -97.69
CA LEU A 732 2.04 -25.69 -97.15
C LEU A 732 2.66 -26.96 -97.71
N GLN A 733 1.93 -28.08 -97.79
CA GLN A 733 2.44 -29.30 -98.42
C GLN A 733 2.79 -29.12 -99.90
N ARG A 734 2.01 -28.33 -100.67
CA ARG A 734 2.34 -27.98 -102.07
C ARG A 734 3.46 -26.94 -102.18
N ALA A 735 3.53 -25.96 -101.29
CA ALA A 735 4.58 -24.95 -101.30
C ALA A 735 5.93 -25.56 -100.91
N TYR A 736 5.93 -26.62 -100.10
CA TYR A 736 7.11 -27.40 -99.71
C TYR A 736 7.32 -28.67 -100.54
N ALA A 737 6.55 -28.88 -101.62
CA ALA A 737 6.82 -29.91 -102.62
C ALA A 737 6.64 -29.31 -104.02
N PRO A 738 7.70 -29.02 -104.83
CA PRO A 738 8.93 -29.81 -105.02
C PRO A 738 10.24 -28.99 -105.24
N GLU A 739 11.40 -29.50 -104.80
CA GLU A 739 12.74 -29.19 -105.37
C GLU A 739 13.85 -30.03 -104.70
N VAL A 740 13.64 -30.55 -103.48
CA VAL A 740 14.62 -31.37 -102.74
C VAL A 740 14.72 -32.83 -103.25
N LEU A 741 13.86 -33.26 -104.19
CA LEU A 741 13.86 -34.62 -104.76
C LEU A 741 14.47 -34.72 -106.18
N GLU A 742 14.99 -33.62 -106.77
CA GLU A 742 15.68 -33.62 -108.08
C GLU A 742 17.17 -33.22 -107.99
N LEU A 743 17.86 -33.54 -106.89
CA LEU A 743 19.33 -33.54 -106.82
C LEU A 743 19.85 -34.98 -106.69
N VAL A 744 20.05 -35.61 -107.85
CA VAL A 744 21.21 -36.47 -108.11
C VAL A 744 22.40 -35.56 -108.43
#